data_AF-A0A5C5VIX8-F1
#
_entry.id   AF-A0A5C5VIX8-F1
#
_cell.length_a   1.000
_cell.length_b   1.000
_cell.length_c   1.000
_cell.angle_alpha   90.00
_cell.angle_beta   90.00
_cell.angle_gamma   90.00
#
_symmetry.space_group_name_H-M   'P 1'
#
loop_
_entity.id
_entity.type
_entity.pdbx_description
1 polymer ?
#
loop_
_entity_poly.entity_id
_entity_poly.type
_entity_poly.pdbx_seq_one_letter_code
_entity_poly.pdbx_strand_id
1 'polypeptide(L)'
;MANVFQLNSSRISLREYAFGTPLLLMPLAWAIKAFGINIASSTDDPAVDSLDEFVTDRPFPANIEAKLAPELQTLETLGFRQQVRHELMLSTHNTTIYRVTMLHETGKYVARVQYRIWRQPAQTLDFLTRQIETPLADGSTLITFGGKPDMLAPENFFIERCGPKKTLEQLWDRHQARLAENMRAIRELYSREDLIHYIHQQHEQLIAFHVERGVFDRPTPLYGVGSSSPPTNGEDPEEIRELAPLEESPEYRDVFAELDKLEKNQSSIVSSILMLVISFGLFAAAIGWQQDWTALLLLAPVLLFHEAGHFLAMKLFGYRDTKMFFIPFFGAAVSGRHLNVAGWKKGIVSMAGPVPGIVVGGAIGIWGLLQPADWKFQLAFAALLINGLNMLPILPLDGGAFWQAILFCRHRFLDVAFRGAAIGMLALITLGTGSYVFGFIAIAMGMALPVAYRIAAAVERLRGEGFAAVSPDGKSIPREEAITVIDDVQANFPEPLHPKIVAQNVYSIFESLNAKAPGALVTIAMGMFYFGSLFMCLVLTAVIFIGRDANLSDFFNMAAAQPTTVYDADSQRQTETAPLAADAKPVTITTHFADQAIADAEYDKLSKSEHPLRVQQIGPTLFVTTAAGEAVDNVTEQLKAAGGEPFPSSTEGAVLRVMTIAVTSNGAEEMLEDVRSYQAFPAFLQIMPPWDPAWDAATDEQRRQWKEARQQYQELQVIQFTDPETLQMQAEMSEVILEEGTEKLEELLEKLDAHQAGQRPKVVAERLASVEEPAMRNLLAAHFAHAEAMIEREEDFFPELIDGESPRQMQPEEERLIEAAAILGQVAEPQEFDWNNPPMTYIYGETTGLLLLLEADTRHPEKLLTQLADWFERHDCADTKYDVLPWNHWDEF
;
A
#
# COMPACT_ATOMS: atom_id res chain seq x y z
N MET A 1 37.54 -31.16 29.98
CA MET A 1 36.86 -30.80 28.73
C MET A 1 36.58 -29.32 28.78
N ALA A 2 37.13 -28.56 27.84
CA ALA A 2 36.89 -27.13 27.71
C ALA A 2 35.40 -26.86 27.49
N ASN A 3 34.83 -25.90 28.21
CA ASN A 3 33.45 -25.47 28.03
C ASN A 3 33.33 -24.60 26.78
N VAL A 4 32.28 -24.84 25.99
CA VAL A 4 31.99 -24.06 24.79
C VAL A 4 30.93 -23.00 25.11
N PHE A 5 31.23 -21.74 24.82
CA PHE A 5 30.31 -20.61 25.05
C PHE A 5 29.38 -20.41 23.86
N GLN A 6 28.10 -20.10 24.09
CA GLN A 6 27.19 -19.72 23.02
C GLN A 6 27.40 -18.26 22.65
N LEU A 7 27.50 -17.97 21.34
CA LEU A 7 27.67 -16.61 20.86
C LEU A 7 26.30 -15.91 20.79
N ASN A 8 26.20 -14.76 21.43
CA ASN A 8 25.01 -13.94 21.47
C ASN A 8 25.15 -12.72 20.55
N SER A 9 24.71 -12.88 19.31
CA SER A 9 24.85 -11.84 18.28
C SER A 9 24.07 -10.55 18.60
N SER A 10 23.00 -10.62 19.40
CA SER A 10 22.25 -9.41 19.83
C SER A 10 23.05 -8.48 20.75
N ARG A 11 24.03 -9.04 21.47
CA ARG A 11 24.90 -8.31 22.41
C ARG A 11 26.11 -7.68 21.73
N ILE A 12 26.39 -8.05 20.48
CA ILE A 12 27.42 -7.42 19.64
C ILE A 12 27.05 -5.94 19.39
N SER A 13 28.06 -5.06 19.38
CA SER A 13 27.86 -3.63 19.14
C SER A 13 27.58 -3.34 17.67
N LEU A 14 26.89 -2.23 17.38
CA LEU A 14 26.68 -1.79 15.98
C LEU A 14 28.00 -1.49 15.26
N ARG A 15 29.04 -1.09 16.01
CA ARG A 15 30.39 -0.89 15.48
C ARG A 15 31.01 -2.19 14.97
N GLU A 16 30.81 -3.30 15.69
CA GLU A 16 31.28 -4.63 15.27
C GLU A 16 30.52 -5.12 14.03
N TYR A 17 29.19 -4.93 13.97
CA TYR A 17 28.41 -5.22 12.76
C TYR A 17 28.90 -4.45 11.53
N ALA A 18 29.28 -3.18 11.70
CA ALA A 18 29.79 -2.33 10.64
C ALA A 18 31.15 -2.79 10.08
N PHE A 19 31.89 -3.67 10.77
CA PHE A 19 33.17 -4.17 10.26
C PHE A 19 33.02 -5.10 9.05
N GLY A 20 31.91 -5.86 9.00
CA GLY A 20 31.65 -6.84 7.94
C GLY A 20 30.43 -6.54 7.08
N THR A 21 29.54 -5.64 7.52
CA THR A 21 28.23 -5.41 6.91
C THR A 21 28.25 -4.13 6.05
N PRO A 22 27.87 -4.19 4.76
CA PRO A 22 27.68 -3.00 3.93
C PRO A 22 26.70 -2.01 4.59
N LEU A 23 26.93 -0.71 4.40
CA LEU A 23 26.11 0.35 5.02
C LEU A 23 24.60 0.18 4.77
N LEU A 24 24.23 -0.28 3.56
CA LEU A 24 22.83 -0.55 3.16
C LEU A 24 22.13 -1.61 4.04
N LEU A 25 22.89 -2.54 4.63
CA LEU A 25 22.37 -3.62 5.47
C LEU A 25 22.46 -3.31 6.97
N MET A 26 22.96 -2.12 7.36
CA MET A 26 23.00 -1.70 8.76
C MET A 26 21.63 -1.56 9.44
N PRO A 27 20.52 -1.18 8.76
CA PRO A 27 19.18 -1.22 9.36
C PRO A 27 18.77 -2.63 9.82
N LEU A 28 19.22 -3.68 9.13
CA LEU A 28 18.98 -5.07 9.55
C LEU A 28 19.77 -5.41 10.81
N ALA A 29 21.02 -4.96 10.93
CA ALA A 29 21.82 -5.11 12.15
C ALA A 29 21.18 -4.36 13.34
N TRP A 30 20.60 -3.18 13.08
CA TRP A 30 19.82 -2.44 14.07
C TRP A 30 18.58 -3.21 14.51
N ALA A 31 17.83 -3.80 13.57
CA ALA A 31 16.67 -4.63 13.87
C ALA A 31 17.03 -5.89 14.67
N ILE A 32 18.09 -6.61 14.29
CA ILE A 32 18.60 -7.78 15.03
C ILE A 32 18.87 -7.41 16.49
N LYS A 33 19.47 -6.24 16.73
CA LYS A 33 19.75 -5.73 18.07
C LYS A 33 18.48 -5.31 18.82
N ALA A 34 17.60 -4.53 18.17
CA ALA A 34 16.36 -4.04 18.78
C ALA A 34 15.41 -5.17 19.19
N PHE A 35 15.38 -6.26 18.41
CA PHE A 35 14.50 -7.40 18.64
C PHE A 35 15.18 -8.57 19.37
N GLY A 36 16.45 -8.44 19.78
CA GLY A 36 17.17 -9.49 20.50
C GLY A 36 17.35 -10.79 19.70
N ILE A 37 17.42 -10.70 18.38
CA ILE A 37 17.48 -11.88 17.49
C ILE A 37 18.89 -12.47 17.57
N ASN A 38 19.00 -13.75 17.95
CA ASN A 38 20.29 -14.45 17.90
C ASN A 38 20.46 -15.16 16.56
N ILE A 39 21.35 -14.66 15.71
CA ILE A 39 21.77 -15.28 14.46
C ILE A 39 23.00 -16.17 14.68
N ALA A 40 23.08 -17.27 13.93
CA ALA A 40 24.28 -18.09 13.90
C ALA A 40 25.45 -17.28 13.32
N SER A 41 26.57 -17.28 14.03
CA SER A 41 27.78 -16.56 13.63
C SER A 41 29.02 -17.38 13.99
N SER A 42 30.14 -17.00 13.39
CA SER A 42 31.46 -17.55 13.63
C SER A 42 32.42 -16.40 13.85
N THR A 43 33.36 -16.53 14.77
CA THR A 43 34.37 -15.51 15.10
C THR A 43 35.80 -16.02 14.95
N ASP A 44 36.76 -15.12 14.75
CA ASP A 44 38.20 -15.46 14.79
C ASP A 44 38.66 -15.89 16.20
N ASP A 45 37.95 -15.42 17.23
CA ASP A 45 38.15 -15.76 18.63
C ASP A 45 37.37 -17.05 18.94
N PRO A 46 38.03 -18.17 19.31
CA PRO A 46 37.34 -19.43 19.58
C PRO A 46 36.52 -19.30 20.87
N ALA A 47 35.24 -19.66 20.82
CA ALA A 47 34.33 -19.53 21.96
C ALA A 47 34.47 -20.71 22.95
N VAL A 48 35.67 -20.89 23.52
CA VAL A 48 35.99 -21.94 24.52
C VAL A 48 36.69 -21.33 25.74
N ASP A 49 36.58 -21.94 26.91
CA ASP A 49 37.22 -21.43 28.14
C ASP A 49 38.74 -21.68 28.20
N SER A 50 39.23 -22.76 27.59
CA SER A 50 40.67 -23.05 27.47
C SER A 50 41.03 -23.59 26.09
N LEU A 51 42.27 -23.31 25.66
CA LEU A 51 42.86 -23.83 24.42
C LEU A 51 43.74 -25.07 24.64
N ASP A 52 44.06 -25.41 25.89
CA ASP A 52 45.08 -26.42 26.22
C ASP A 52 44.73 -27.80 25.67
N GLU A 53 43.44 -28.15 25.69
CA GLU A 53 42.94 -29.44 25.17
C GLU A 53 42.94 -29.55 23.65
N PHE A 54 43.14 -28.42 22.95
CA PHE A 54 43.13 -28.36 21.49
C PHE A 54 44.54 -28.30 20.89
N VAL A 55 45.58 -28.30 21.72
CA VAL A 55 46.97 -28.40 21.27
C VAL A 55 47.19 -29.78 20.65
N THR A 56 47.72 -29.82 19.43
CA THR A 56 47.95 -31.07 18.69
C THR A 56 49.32 -31.08 18.05
N ASP A 57 50.02 -32.22 18.17
CA ASP A 57 51.27 -32.48 17.44
C ASP A 57 51.02 -33.25 16.13
N ARG A 58 49.76 -33.57 15.81
CA ARG A 58 49.39 -34.27 14.58
C ARG A 58 49.40 -33.31 13.38
N PRO A 59 49.73 -33.79 12.17
CA PRO A 59 49.56 -32.99 10.96
C PRO A 59 48.07 -32.69 10.74
N PHE A 60 47.77 -31.50 10.23
CA PHE A 60 46.42 -31.14 9.82
C PHE A 60 46.00 -31.92 8.57
N PRO A 61 44.71 -31.92 8.20
CA PRO A 61 44.25 -32.50 6.94
C PRO A 61 45.05 -31.95 5.74
N ALA A 62 45.40 -32.82 4.78
CA ALA A 62 46.34 -32.50 3.70
C ALA A 62 45.97 -31.24 2.89
N ASN A 63 44.67 -30.96 2.73
CA ASN A 63 44.18 -29.77 2.06
C ASN A 63 44.41 -28.48 2.87
N ILE A 64 44.44 -28.56 4.20
CA ILE A 64 44.72 -27.42 5.09
C ILE A 64 46.23 -27.20 5.19
N GLU A 65 47.01 -28.27 5.30
CA GLU A 65 48.48 -28.20 5.25
C GLU A 65 48.94 -27.51 3.96
N ALA A 66 48.39 -27.90 2.80
CA ALA A 66 48.71 -27.26 1.53
C ALA A 66 48.40 -25.75 1.48
N LYS A 67 47.35 -25.30 2.19
CA LYS A 67 46.95 -23.88 2.24
C LYS A 67 47.80 -23.07 3.22
N LEU A 68 48.28 -23.69 4.31
CA LEU A 68 49.11 -23.03 5.33
C LEU A 68 50.60 -23.04 4.97
N ALA A 69 51.07 -24.03 4.21
CA ALA A 69 52.47 -24.19 3.80
C ALA A 69 53.16 -22.91 3.30
N PRO A 70 52.60 -22.10 2.37
CA PRO A 70 53.28 -20.90 1.89
C PRO A 70 53.48 -19.84 3.00
N GLU A 71 52.52 -19.72 3.92
CA GLU A 71 52.59 -18.78 5.04
C GLU A 71 53.65 -19.22 6.06
N LEU A 72 53.68 -20.52 6.39
CA LEU A 72 54.66 -21.08 7.32
C LEU A 72 56.08 -20.99 6.76
N GLN A 73 56.29 -21.26 5.47
CA GLN A 73 57.60 -21.10 4.81
C GLN A 73 58.08 -19.64 4.85
N THR A 74 57.16 -18.69 4.72
CA THR A 74 57.45 -17.26 4.84
C THR A 74 57.89 -16.92 6.27
N LEU A 75 57.16 -17.39 7.28
CA LEU A 75 57.54 -17.21 8.69
C LEU A 75 58.90 -17.83 9.02
N GLU A 76 59.21 -19.02 8.50
CA GLU A 76 60.53 -19.64 8.66
C GLU A 76 61.65 -18.82 8.02
N THR A 77 61.38 -18.17 6.89
CA THR A 77 62.33 -17.25 6.24
C THR A 77 62.54 -15.98 7.06
N LEU A 78 61.48 -15.51 7.74
CA LEU A 78 61.49 -14.35 8.63
C LEU A 78 62.07 -14.64 10.04
N GLY A 79 62.51 -15.86 10.34
CA GLY A 79 63.17 -16.21 11.62
C GLY A 79 62.25 -16.85 12.68
N PHE A 80 61.02 -17.22 12.33
CA PHE A 80 60.13 -17.97 13.22
C PHE A 80 60.40 -19.47 13.14
N ARG A 81 60.55 -20.13 14.31
CA ARG A 81 61.02 -21.53 14.37
C ARG A 81 60.14 -22.42 15.23
N GLN A 82 59.94 -22.08 16.51
CA GLN A 82 59.18 -22.93 17.43
C GLN A 82 57.68 -22.76 17.16
N GLN A 83 56.94 -23.84 16.93
CA GLN A 83 55.51 -23.79 16.60
C GLN A 83 54.63 -24.53 17.61
N VAL A 84 53.41 -24.01 17.80
CA VAL A 84 52.31 -24.63 18.54
C VAL A 84 51.09 -24.65 17.62
N ARG A 85 50.48 -25.82 17.47
CA ARG A 85 49.33 -26.03 16.59
C ARG A 85 48.07 -26.29 17.42
N HIS A 86 46.97 -25.68 17.03
CA HIS A 86 45.66 -25.92 17.61
C HIS A 86 44.66 -26.34 16.53
N GLU A 87 43.88 -27.38 16.82
CA GLU A 87 42.75 -27.82 16.00
C GLU A 87 41.48 -27.77 16.84
N LEU A 88 40.57 -26.87 16.50
CA LEU A 88 39.33 -26.68 17.24
C LEU A 88 38.12 -27.04 16.36
N MET A 89 37.28 -27.95 16.84
CA MET A 89 36.01 -28.28 16.22
C MET A 89 34.85 -27.84 17.11
N LEU A 90 34.25 -26.69 16.79
CA LEU A 90 33.14 -26.09 17.53
C LEU A 90 31.83 -26.45 16.83
N SER A 91 31.24 -27.57 17.22
CA SER A 91 29.98 -28.09 16.64
C SER A 91 28.81 -27.11 16.82
N THR A 92 28.71 -26.48 17.99
CA THR A 92 27.69 -25.48 18.32
C THR A 92 27.67 -24.27 17.38
N HIS A 93 28.83 -23.90 16.81
CA HIS A 93 28.98 -22.76 15.90
C HIS A 93 29.23 -23.21 14.45
N ASN A 94 29.16 -24.51 14.16
CA ASN A 94 29.55 -25.11 12.89
C ASN A 94 30.90 -24.61 12.36
N THR A 95 31.85 -24.37 13.27
CA THR A 95 33.13 -23.73 12.97
C THR A 95 34.28 -24.68 13.28
N THR A 96 35.22 -24.82 12.33
CA THR A 96 36.50 -25.50 12.56
C THR A 96 37.63 -24.49 12.40
N ILE A 97 38.57 -24.47 13.35
CA ILE A 97 39.72 -23.55 13.35
C ILE A 97 41.00 -24.36 13.39
N TYR A 98 41.86 -24.14 12.40
CA TYR A 98 43.23 -24.61 12.34
C TYR A 98 44.15 -23.44 12.58
N ARG A 99 44.91 -23.45 13.68
CA ARG A 99 45.77 -22.33 14.07
C ARG A 99 47.19 -22.80 14.28
N VAL A 100 48.15 -22.11 13.68
CA VAL A 100 49.58 -22.28 13.95
C VAL A 100 50.12 -20.99 14.54
N THR A 101 50.75 -21.09 15.69
CA THR A 101 51.41 -19.97 16.36
C THR A 101 52.90 -20.28 16.46
N MET A 102 53.75 -19.36 16.01
CA MET A 102 55.19 -19.53 15.97
C MET A 102 55.92 -18.46 16.77
N LEU A 103 56.99 -18.84 17.47
CA LEU A 103 57.90 -17.94 18.17
C LEU A 103 59.13 -17.64 17.30
N HIS A 104 59.50 -16.36 17.23
CA HIS A 104 60.70 -15.88 16.58
C HIS A 104 61.97 -16.29 17.35
N GLU A 105 63.07 -16.54 16.67
CA GLU A 105 64.34 -16.99 17.26
C GLU A 105 64.94 -16.01 18.31
N THR A 106 64.53 -14.74 18.27
CA THR A 106 64.90 -13.72 19.27
C THR A 106 64.08 -13.79 20.56
N GLY A 107 63.02 -14.60 20.61
CA GLY A 107 62.09 -14.68 21.73
C GLY A 107 61.14 -13.49 21.89
N LYS A 108 61.23 -12.48 21.01
CA LYS A 108 60.51 -11.20 21.16
C LYS A 108 59.17 -11.14 20.40
N TYR A 109 59.00 -11.98 19.38
CA TYR A 109 57.90 -11.86 18.44
C TYR A 109 57.17 -13.19 18.30
N VAL A 110 55.86 -13.13 18.19
CA VAL A 110 54.98 -14.27 17.99
C VAL A 110 54.17 -14.04 16.71
N ALA A 111 54.18 -14.98 15.79
CA ALA A 111 53.34 -14.94 14.60
C ALA A 111 52.21 -15.96 14.73
N ARG A 112 51.00 -15.59 14.30
CA ARG A 112 49.83 -16.46 14.29
C ARG A 112 49.20 -16.47 12.90
N VAL A 113 49.06 -17.67 12.35
CA VAL A 113 48.33 -17.93 11.11
C VAL A 113 47.15 -18.83 11.45
N GLN A 114 45.96 -18.42 11.04
CA GLN A 114 44.72 -19.12 11.36
C GLN A 114 43.89 -19.34 10.10
N TYR A 115 43.46 -20.58 9.91
CA TYR A 115 42.51 -20.99 8.89
C TYR A 115 41.19 -21.40 9.56
N ARG A 116 40.16 -20.58 9.38
CA ARG A 116 38.83 -20.79 9.94
C ARG A 116 37.86 -21.22 8.86
N ILE A 117 37.13 -22.31 9.09
CA ILE A 117 36.09 -22.84 8.20
C ILE A 117 34.77 -22.75 8.92
N TRP A 118 33.85 -21.98 8.37
CA TRP A 118 32.49 -21.85 8.86
C TRP A 118 31.51 -22.54 7.89
N ARG A 119 30.85 -23.60 8.37
CA ARG A 119 29.92 -24.38 7.57
C ARG A 119 28.51 -23.87 7.79
N GLN A 120 27.97 -23.12 6.83
CA GLN A 120 26.57 -22.71 6.84
C GLN A 120 25.71 -23.72 6.08
N PRO A 121 24.38 -23.74 6.30
CA PRO A 121 23.48 -24.61 5.56
C PRO A 121 23.53 -24.45 4.03
N ALA A 122 23.85 -23.25 3.54
CA ALA A 122 23.86 -22.90 2.12
C ALA A 122 25.26 -22.85 1.48
N GLN A 123 26.31 -22.59 2.26
CA GLN A 123 27.68 -22.43 1.76
C GLN A 123 28.71 -22.70 2.85
N THR A 124 29.90 -23.16 2.47
CA THR A 124 31.06 -23.23 3.37
C THR A 124 31.93 -22.02 3.09
N LEU A 125 32.17 -21.21 4.13
CA LEU A 125 33.05 -20.05 4.06
C LEU A 125 34.36 -20.39 4.75
N ASP A 126 35.47 -19.98 4.15
CA ASP A 126 36.79 -20.10 4.74
C ASP A 126 37.52 -18.76 4.81
N PHE A 127 38.26 -18.57 5.91
CA PHE A 127 38.95 -17.34 6.24
C PHE A 127 40.37 -17.66 6.66
N LEU A 128 41.34 -17.00 6.00
CA LEU A 128 42.74 -17.05 6.38
C LEU A 128 43.13 -15.71 7.02
N THR A 129 43.54 -15.74 8.29
CA THR A 129 44.00 -14.57 9.03
C THR A 129 45.46 -14.71 9.41
N ARG A 130 46.16 -13.57 9.38
CA ARG A 130 47.60 -13.43 9.64
C ARG A 130 47.80 -12.38 10.70
N GLN A 131 48.67 -12.65 11.66
CA GLN A 131 48.90 -11.76 12.77
C GLN A 131 50.34 -11.87 13.28
N ILE A 132 50.92 -10.74 13.68
CA ILE A 132 52.21 -10.67 14.34
C ILE A 132 52.01 -9.92 15.66
N GLU A 133 52.58 -10.46 16.72
CA GLU A 133 52.37 -10.04 18.10
C GLU A 133 53.72 -9.83 18.79
N THR A 134 53.79 -8.81 19.64
CA THR A 134 54.89 -8.62 20.58
C THR A 134 54.32 -8.48 21.99
N PRO A 135 54.59 -9.42 22.91
CA PRO A 135 54.21 -9.27 24.31
C PRO A 135 55.06 -8.19 24.98
N LEU A 136 54.43 -7.33 25.78
CA LEU A 136 55.09 -6.24 26.50
C LEU A 136 55.20 -6.56 28.00
N ALA A 137 56.18 -5.97 28.66
CA ALA A 137 56.52 -6.25 30.06
C ALA A 137 55.44 -5.81 31.06
N ASP A 138 54.55 -4.89 30.66
CA ASP A 138 53.41 -4.42 31.43
C ASP A 138 52.16 -5.32 31.31
N GLY A 139 52.28 -6.45 30.59
CA GLY A 139 51.18 -7.40 30.37
C GLY A 139 50.25 -7.04 29.20
N SER A 140 50.54 -5.96 28.47
CA SER A 140 49.85 -5.63 27.22
C SER A 140 50.50 -6.31 26.00
N THR A 141 49.78 -6.34 24.88
CA THR A 141 50.27 -6.96 23.64
C THR A 141 50.13 -5.99 22.48
N LEU A 142 51.20 -5.77 21.72
CA LEU A 142 51.13 -5.10 20.43
C LEU A 142 50.79 -6.12 19.35
N ILE A 143 49.76 -5.86 18.55
CA ILE A 143 49.24 -6.79 17.55
C ILE A 143 49.13 -6.08 16.21
N THR A 144 49.79 -6.61 15.17
CA THR A 144 49.58 -6.18 13.79
C THR A 144 48.77 -7.25 13.07
N PHE A 145 47.54 -6.90 12.68
CA PHE A 145 46.53 -7.84 12.18
C PHE A 145 46.23 -7.63 10.69
N GLY A 146 46.41 -8.70 9.91
CA GLY A 146 46.19 -8.75 8.46
C GLY A 146 44.87 -9.42 8.06
N GLY A 147 43.83 -9.36 8.90
CA GLY A 147 42.48 -9.83 8.58
C GLY A 147 41.46 -8.68 8.50
N LYS A 148 40.22 -9.01 8.13
CA LYS A 148 39.09 -8.07 8.34
C LYS A 148 38.76 -8.01 9.83
N PRO A 149 38.45 -6.83 10.40
CA PRO A 149 37.99 -6.76 11.78
C PRO A 149 36.70 -7.60 11.96
N ASP A 150 36.64 -8.39 13.02
CA ASP A 150 35.48 -9.24 13.34
C ASP A 150 34.89 -8.81 14.70
N MET A 151 35.69 -8.92 15.76
CA MET A 151 35.30 -8.58 17.14
C MET A 151 36.15 -7.43 17.72
N LEU A 152 35.61 -6.75 18.74
CA LEU A 152 36.42 -5.88 19.61
C LEU A 152 37.34 -6.73 20.49
N ALA A 153 38.40 -6.10 20.98
CA ALA A 153 39.38 -6.71 21.86
C ALA A 153 39.56 -5.86 23.14
N PRO A 154 40.13 -6.43 24.22
CA PRO A 154 40.47 -5.71 25.43
C PRO A 154 41.37 -4.49 25.18
N GLU A 155 41.31 -3.47 26.05
CA GLU A 155 42.10 -2.23 25.88
C GLU A 155 43.63 -2.44 25.96
N ASN A 156 44.08 -3.51 26.64
CA ASN A 156 45.48 -3.88 26.70
C ASN A 156 45.99 -4.59 25.43
N PHE A 157 45.16 -4.74 24.40
CA PHE A 157 45.53 -5.26 23.10
C PHE A 157 45.65 -4.09 22.12
N PHE A 158 46.88 -3.66 21.83
CA PHE A 158 47.14 -2.57 20.89
C PHE A 158 47.11 -3.13 19.46
N ILE A 159 45.92 -3.19 18.87
CA ILE A 159 45.70 -3.78 17.55
C ILE A 159 45.82 -2.73 16.44
N GLU A 160 46.84 -2.88 15.61
CA GLU A 160 46.95 -2.19 14.32
C GLU A 160 46.37 -3.06 13.20
N ARG A 161 45.32 -2.56 12.53
CA ARG A 161 44.58 -3.31 11.49
C ARG A 161 45.04 -2.90 10.09
N CYS A 162 45.77 -3.78 9.41
CA CYS A 162 46.39 -3.52 8.09
C CYS A 162 45.57 -4.06 6.90
N GLY A 163 44.58 -4.92 7.17
CA GLY A 163 43.63 -5.46 6.20
C GLY A 163 44.07 -6.77 5.51
N PRO A 164 43.12 -7.48 4.88
CA PRO A 164 43.27 -8.87 4.41
C PRO A 164 44.22 -9.08 3.22
N LYS A 165 44.60 -8.02 2.51
CA LYS A 165 45.43 -8.08 1.30
C LYS A 165 46.94 -8.02 1.58
N LYS A 166 47.34 -7.78 2.83
CA LYS A 166 48.75 -7.63 3.21
C LYS A 166 49.41 -8.99 3.43
N THR A 167 50.61 -9.17 2.87
CA THR A 167 51.41 -10.39 3.07
C THR A 167 52.07 -10.40 4.44
N LEU A 168 52.59 -11.55 4.88
CA LEU A 168 53.27 -11.66 6.18
C LEU A 168 54.51 -10.77 6.27
N GLU A 169 55.28 -10.61 5.19
CA GLU A 169 56.45 -9.72 5.14
C GLU A 169 56.03 -8.26 5.30
N GLN A 170 54.95 -7.85 4.64
CA GLN A 170 54.42 -6.49 4.78
C GLN A 170 53.88 -6.22 6.20
N LEU A 171 53.26 -7.23 6.82
CA LEU A 171 52.83 -7.15 8.22
C LEU A 171 54.03 -7.09 9.16
N TRP A 172 55.10 -7.83 8.86
CA TRP A 172 56.35 -7.85 9.62
C TRP A 172 57.05 -6.49 9.60
N ASP A 173 57.27 -5.92 8.42
CA ASP A 173 57.87 -4.59 8.27
C ASP A 173 57.05 -3.54 9.02
N ARG A 174 55.72 -3.62 8.92
CA ARG A 174 54.83 -2.69 9.64
C ARG A 174 54.89 -2.90 11.15
N HIS A 175 54.91 -4.14 11.61
CA HIS A 175 55.00 -4.48 13.02
C HIS A 175 56.30 -3.95 13.64
N GLN A 176 57.43 -4.11 12.93
CA GLN A 176 58.72 -3.57 13.35
C GLN A 176 58.70 -2.04 13.43
N ALA A 177 58.15 -1.37 12.42
CA ALA A 177 58.01 0.09 12.44
C ALA A 177 57.14 0.57 13.61
N ARG A 178 56.00 -0.09 13.85
CA ARG A 178 55.10 0.25 14.95
C ARG A 178 55.71 -0.01 16.32
N LEU A 179 56.50 -1.08 16.45
CA LEU A 179 57.22 -1.38 17.68
C LEU A 179 58.32 -0.36 17.94
N ALA A 180 59.01 0.14 16.92
CA ALA A 180 60.01 1.20 17.05
C ALA A 180 59.40 2.54 17.53
N GLU A 181 58.14 2.81 17.20
CA GLU A 181 57.36 3.94 17.72
C GLU A 181 56.86 3.72 19.16
N ASN A 182 56.87 2.49 19.66
CA ASN A 182 56.30 2.11 20.95
C ASN A 182 57.41 1.99 22.01
N MET A 183 57.42 2.88 23.01
CA MET A 183 58.48 2.96 24.02
C MET A 183 58.36 1.95 25.18
N ARG A 184 57.54 0.91 25.05
CA ARG A 184 57.30 -0.06 26.12
C ARG A 184 58.33 -1.20 26.08
N ALA A 185 58.76 -1.66 27.26
CA ALA A 185 59.68 -2.78 27.37
C ALA A 185 59.04 -4.08 26.85
N ILE A 186 59.79 -4.88 26.09
CA ILE A 186 59.33 -6.15 25.50
C ILE A 186 59.47 -7.27 26.55
N ARG A 187 58.48 -8.16 26.66
CA ARG A 187 58.57 -9.42 27.40
C ARG A 187 59.15 -10.47 26.48
N GLU A 188 60.27 -11.06 26.83
CA GLU A 188 60.88 -12.15 26.04
C GLU A 188 60.28 -13.51 26.44
N LEU A 189 60.09 -14.39 25.45
CA LEU A 189 59.67 -15.78 25.59
C LEU A 189 60.81 -16.68 25.13
N TYR A 190 61.17 -17.71 25.89
CA TYR A 190 62.38 -18.49 25.65
C TYR A 190 62.11 -19.93 25.20
N SER A 191 60.93 -20.46 25.52
CA SER A 191 60.58 -21.87 25.28
C SER A 191 59.22 -22.04 24.60
N ARG A 192 58.97 -23.26 24.11
CA ARG A 192 57.65 -23.66 23.58
C ARG A 192 56.61 -23.64 24.70
N GLU A 193 56.99 -24.00 25.93
CA GLU A 193 56.13 -23.89 27.11
C GLU A 193 55.75 -22.44 27.41
N ASP A 194 56.70 -21.50 27.33
CA ASP A 194 56.41 -20.06 27.47
C ASP A 194 55.45 -19.56 26.40
N LEU A 195 55.58 -20.07 25.18
CA LEU A 195 54.67 -19.75 24.07
C LEU A 195 53.25 -20.27 24.34
N ILE A 196 53.09 -21.51 24.83
CA ILE A 196 51.78 -22.06 25.20
C ILE A 196 51.16 -21.24 26.33
N HIS A 197 51.91 -20.94 27.38
CA HIS A 197 51.44 -20.12 28.50
C HIS A 197 51.02 -18.72 28.03
N TYR A 198 51.77 -18.11 27.12
CA TYR A 198 51.41 -16.83 26.52
C TYR A 198 50.09 -16.91 25.71
N ILE A 199 49.91 -17.94 24.89
CA ILE A 199 48.68 -18.16 24.12
C ILE A 199 47.49 -18.33 25.05
N HIS A 200 47.63 -19.14 26.11
CA HIS A 200 46.60 -19.37 27.10
C HIS A 200 46.21 -18.07 27.82
N GLN A 201 47.20 -17.30 28.28
CA GLN A 201 46.96 -16.01 28.94
C GLN A 201 46.21 -15.01 28.04
N GLN A 202 46.57 -14.93 26.75
CA GLN A 202 45.87 -14.06 25.80
C GLN A 202 44.43 -14.52 25.56
N HIS A 203 44.22 -15.83 25.43
CA HIS A 203 42.90 -16.40 25.23
C HIS A 203 41.98 -16.15 26.43
N GLU A 204 42.47 -16.38 27.65
CA GLU A 204 41.72 -16.15 28.88
C GLU A 204 41.24 -14.69 29.00
N GLN A 205 42.13 -13.71 28.74
CA GLN A 205 41.78 -12.28 28.76
C GLN A 205 40.70 -11.93 27.73
N LEU A 206 40.79 -12.52 26.54
CA LEU A 206 39.85 -12.28 25.44
C LEU A 206 38.46 -12.88 25.75
N ILE A 207 38.42 -14.10 26.28
CA ILE A 207 37.18 -14.75 26.72
C ILE A 207 36.54 -13.98 27.85
N ALA A 208 37.31 -13.62 28.89
CA ALA A 208 36.81 -12.86 30.03
C ALA A 208 36.14 -11.55 29.58
N PHE A 209 36.76 -10.84 28.65
CA PHE A 209 36.22 -9.61 28.06
C PHE A 209 34.89 -9.83 27.30
N HIS A 210 34.78 -10.89 26.50
CA HIS A 210 33.54 -11.18 25.77
C HIS A 210 32.42 -11.71 26.66
N VAL A 211 32.75 -12.45 27.72
CA VAL A 211 31.80 -12.89 28.75
C VAL A 211 31.27 -11.71 29.56
N GLU A 212 32.14 -10.77 29.96
CA GLU A 212 31.73 -9.55 30.69
C GLU A 212 30.75 -8.70 29.87
N ARG A 213 30.96 -8.63 28.55
CA ARG A 213 30.09 -7.91 27.61
C ARG A 213 28.80 -8.68 27.25
N GLY A 214 28.65 -9.92 27.74
CA GLY A 214 27.52 -10.80 27.42
C GLY A 214 27.49 -11.25 25.96
N VAL A 215 28.61 -11.15 25.23
CA VAL A 215 28.70 -11.68 23.86
C VAL A 215 28.89 -13.20 23.89
N PHE A 216 29.57 -13.71 24.91
CA PHE A 216 29.66 -15.14 25.22
C PHE A 216 28.81 -15.45 26.45
N ASP A 217 27.71 -16.18 26.24
CA ASP A 217 26.82 -16.62 27.31
C ASP A 217 27.44 -17.83 28.05
N ARG A 218 27.35 -17.83 29.39
CA ARG A 218 27.97 -18.88 30.25
C ARG A 218 27.48 -20.29 29.85
N PRO A 219 28.36 -21.30 29.92
CA PRO A 219 28.16 -22.59 29.26
C PRO A 219 26.96 -23.36 29.82
N THR A 220 26.20 -23.96 28.91
CA THR A 220 25.46 -25.18 29.21
C THR A 220 26.49 -26.28 29.50
N PRO A 221 26.45 -26.97 30.66
CA PRO A 221 27.33 -28.11 30.86
C PRO A 221 27.00 -29.18 29.81
N LEU A 222 28.02 -29.63 29.08
CA LEU A 222 27.95 -30.80 28.21
C LEU A 222 27.71 -32.04 29.08
N TYR A 223 26.45 -32.41 29.28
CA TYR A 223 26.09 -33.73 29.76
C TYR A 223 26.06 -34.72 28.58
N GLY A 224 26.95 -35.71 28.65
CA GLY A 224 26.67 -37.08 28.22
C GLY A 224 26.72 -37.41 26.73
N VAL A 225 27.89 -37.31 26.09
CA VAL A 225 28.26 -38.29 25.05
C VAL A 225 29.30 -39.20 25.68
N GLY A 226 28.93 -40.46 25.88
CA GLY A 226 29.74 -41.45 26.61
C GLY A 226 31.15 -41.56 26.06
N SER A 227 32.13 -41.21 26.89
CA SER A 227 33.49 -41.72 26.76
C SER A 227 33.45 -43.20 27.13
N SER A 228 33.50 -44.08 26.14
CA SER A 228 33.91 -45.45 26.35
C SER A 228 35.40 -45.45 26.71
N SER A 229 35.70 -45.79 27.95
CA SER A 229 36.98 -46.38 28.34
C SER A 229 36.68 -47.65 29.12
N PRO A 230 37.47 -48.71 28.92
CA PRO A 230 37.03 -50.08 29.14
C PRO A 230 36.98 -50.41 30.64
N PRO A 231 35.97 -51.15 31.13
CA PRO A 231 35.94 -51.56 32.51
C PRO A 231 36.97 -52.68 32.73
N THR A 232 37.86 -52.44 33.69
CA THR A 232 38.65 -53.47 34.35
C THR A 232 37.74 -54.39 35.16
N ASN A 233 37.78 -55.67 34.81
CA ASN A 233 37.53 -56.89 35.60
C ASN A 233 36.64 -56.79 36.86
N GLY A 234 35.55 -57.56 36.85
CA GLY A 234 34.94 -58.10 38.06
C GLY A 234 33.52 -58.62 37.86
N GLU A 235 33.41 -59.95 37.74
CA GLU A 235 32.26 -60.80 38.10
C GLU A 235 31.26 -61.27 37.02
N ASP A 236 31.24 -62.60 36.93
CA ASP A 236 30.37 -63.64 36.35
C ASP A 236 29.83 -63.61 34.90
N PRO A 237 30.16 -64.64 34.09
CA PRO A 237 29.68 -64.80 32.73
C PRO A 237 28.53 -65.82 32.64
N GLU A 238 27.27 -65.39 32.73
CA GLU A 238 26.16 -66.07 32.03
C GLU A 238 25.10 -65.06 31.58
N GLU A 239 24.61 -65.28 30.36
CA GLU A 239 23.58 -64.52 29.63
C GLU A 239 23.97 -63.17 28.99
N ILE A 240 24.95 -63.21 28.07
CA ILE A 240 24.90 -62.33 26.89
C ILE A 240 23.95 -62.97 25.89
N ARG A 241 22.67 -62.58 25.96
CA ARG A 241 21.75 -62.72 24.83
C ARG A 241 22.08 -61.57 23.88
N GLU A 242 22.66 -61.90 22.73
CA GLU A 242 22.89 -60.96 21.62
C GLU A 242 21.61 -60.16 21.33
N LEU A 243 21.59 -58.90 21.79
CA LEU A 243 20.67 -57.89 21.30
C LEU A 243 21.32 -57.32 20.04
N ALA A 244 20.76 -57.64 18.87
CA ALA A 244 21.06 -56.93 17.64
C ALA A 244 20.87 -55.40 17.86
N PRO A 245 21.63 -54.53 17.18
CA PRO A 245 21.40 -53.09 17.23
C PRO A 245 19.93 -52.79 16.91
N LEU A 246 19.27 -51.93 17.70
CA LEU A 246 17.86 -51.54 17.51
C LEU A 246 17.55 -51.03 16.08
N GLU A 247 18.57 -50.56 15.36
CA GLU A 247 18.53 -50.18 13.93
C GLU A 247 18.23 -51.35 12.96
N GLU A 248 18.38 -52.61 13.38
CA GLU A 248 18.21 -53.80 12.53
C GLU A 248 16.84 -54.49 12.64
N SER A 249 15.92 -53.99 13.46
CA SER A 249 14.59 -54.61 13.54
C SER A 249 13.79 -54.39 12.23
N PRO A 250 13.09 -55.41 11.71
CA PRO A 250 12.36 -55.32 10.44
C PRO A 250 11.30 -54.20 10.41
N GLU A 251 10.76 -53.85 11.58
CA GLU A 251 9.68 -52.89 11.75
C GLU A 251 10.10 -51.43 11.50
N TYR A 252 11.25 -51.00 12.03
CA TYR A 252 11.75 -49.64 11.82
C TYR A 252 12.47 -49.46 10.48
N ARG A 253 13.03 -50.54 9.92
CA ARG A 253 13.83 -50.52 8.68
C ARG A 253 13.08 -49.90 7.51
N ASP A 254 11.83 -50.29 7.30
CA ASP A 254 11.03 -49.79 6.17
C ASP A 254 10.62 -48.33 6.35
N VAL A 255 10.35 -47.91 7.59
CA VAL A 255 10.02 -46.51 7.93
C VAL A 255 11.25 -45.62 7.76
N PHE A 256 12.43 -46.06 8.23
CA PHE A 256 13.69 -45.33 8.04
C PHE A 256 14.10 -45.22 6.58
N ALA A 257 13.88 -46.27 5.77
CA ALA A 257 14.13 -46.21 4.34
C ALA A 257 13.26 -45.15 3.65
N GLU A 258 12.02 -44.96 4.09
CA GLU A 258 11.13 -43.94 3.54
C GLU A 258 11.42 -42.53 4.11
N LEU A 259 11.80 -42.41 5.38
CA LEU A 259 12.32 -41.16 5.96
C LEU A 259 13.57 -40.69 5.22
N ASP A 260 14.50 -41.60 4.92
CA ASP A 260 15.70 -41.31 4.13
C ASP A 260 15.36 -40.77 2.73
N LYS A 261 14.33 -41.33 2.09
CA LYS A 261 13.84 -40.79 0.82
C LYS A 261 13.27 -39.39 1.01
N LEU A 262 12.53 -39.13 2.09
CA LEU A 262 12.03 -37.78 2.39
C LEU A 262 13.17 -36.79 2.63
N GLU A 263 14.27 -37.19 3.29
CA GLU A 263 15.41 -36.32 3.60
C GLU A 263 16.37 -36.10 2.43
N LYS A 264 16.62 -37.12 1.61
CA LYS A 264 17.60 -37.09 0.50
C LYS A 264 17.06 -36.49 -0.80
N ASN A 265 15.73 -36.45 -0.99
CA ASN A 265 15.13 -36.10 -2.27
C ASN A 265 15.14 -34.59 -2.53
N GLN A 266 16.31 -34.09 -2.92
CA GLN A 266 16.50 -32.73 -3.41
C GLN A 266 16.12 -32.67 -4.87
N SER A 267 15.07 -31.92 -5.20
CA SER A 267 14.74 -31.69 -6.61
C SER A 267 15.80 -30.81 -7.26
N SER A 268 16.26 -31.23 -8.44
CA SER A 268 17.12 -30.42 -9.29
C SER A 268 16.49 -29.05 -9.57
N ILE A 269 17.31 -28.01 -9.63
CA ILE A 269 16.91 -26.67 -10.07
C ILE A 269 16.24 -26.75 -11.45
N VAL A 270 16.75 -27.60 -12.34
CA VAL A 270 16.17 -27.84 -13.67
C VAL A 270 14.75 -28.39 -13.57
N SER A 271 14.51 -29.38 -12.69
CA SER A 271 13.16 -29.93 -12.48
C SER A 271 12.19 -28.92 -11.86
N SER A 272 12.70 -28.01 -11.04
CA SER A 272 11.89 -26.95 -10.41
C SER A 272 11.51 -25.87 -11.43
N ILE A 273 12.46 -25.46 -12.28
CA ILE A 273 12.21 -24.54 -13.41
C ILE A 273 11.24 -25.18 -14.41
N LEU A 274 11.43 -26.46 -14.75
CA LEU A 274 10.55 -27.17 -15.68
C LEU A 274 9.12 -27.26 -15.12
N MET A 275 8.96 -27.59 -13.83
CA MET A 275 7.66 -27.57 -13.16
C MET A 275 7.02 -26.18 -13.19
N LEU A 276 7.78 -25.11 -12.91
CA LEU A 276 7.29 -23.74 -12.97
C LEU A 276 6.78 -23.39 -14.39
N VAL A 277 7.56 -23.69 -15.43
CA VAL A 277 7.19 -23.38 -16.82
C VAL A 277 5.97 -24.18 -17.27
N ILE A 278 5.92 -25.48 -17.00
CA ILE A 278 4.78 -26.33 -17.38
C ILE A 278 3.51 -25.90 -16.65
N SER A 279 3.61 -25.65 -15.34
CA SER A 279 2.47 -25.22 -14.53
C SER A 279 1.98 -23.83 -14.91
N PHE A 280 2.88 -22.89 -15.21
CA PHE A 280 2.53 -21.57 -15.73
C PHE A 280 1.85 -21.68 -17.09
N GLY A 281 2.34 -22.54 -18.00
CA GLY A 281 1.71 -22.79 -19.30
C GLY A 281 0.28 -23.33 -19.17
N LEU A 282 0.03 -24.26 -18.23
CA LEU A 282 -1.31 -24.76 -17.92
C LEU A 282 -2.22 -23.69 -17.30
N PHE A 283 -1.70 -22.88 -16.39
CA PHE A 283 -2.42 -21.76 -15.79
C PHE A 283 -2.80 -20.70 -16.84
N ALA A 284 -1.85 -20.32 -17.71
CA ALA A 284 -2.05 -19.40 -18.82
C ALA A 284 -3.07 -19.93 -19.84
N ALA A 285 -3.04 -21.23 -20.15
CA ALA A 285 -4.02 -21.84 -21.04
C ALA A 285 -5.44 -21.83 -20.43
N ALA A 286 -5.57 -22.04 -19.11
CA ALA A 286 -6.85 -22.02 -18.42
C ALA A 286 -7.49 -20.61 -18.37
N ILE A 287 -6.69 -19.56 -18.15
CA ILE A 287 -7.16 -18.16 -18.16
C ILE A 287 -7.35 -17.65 -19.60
N GLY A 288 -6.40 -17.93 -20.49
CA GLY A 288 -6.47 -17.51 -21.90
C GLY A 288 -7.64 -18.14 -22.68
N TRP A 289 -8.15 -19.30 -22.24
CA TRP A 289 -9.39 -19.88 -22.78
C TRP A 289 -10.62 -19.01 -22.52
N GLN A 290 -10.59 -18.16 -21.49
CA GLN A 290 -11.66 -17.19 -21.18
C GLN A 290 -11.50 -15.84 -21.93
N GLN A 291 -10.65 -15.79 -22.96
CA GLN A 291 -10.37 -14.66 -23.87
C GLN A 291 -9.71 -13.39 -23.30
N ASP A 292 -9.50 -13.27 -21.99
CA ASP A 292 -8.87 -12.07 -21.40
C ASP A 292 -7.35 -12.25 -21.14
N TRP A 293 -6.56 -12.02 -22.19
CA TRP A 293 -5.09 -12.02 -22.09
C TRP A 293 -4.54 -10.85 -21.29
N THR A 294 -5.28 -9.74 -21.20
CA THR A 294 -4.88 -8.54 -20.44
C THR A 294 -4.90 -8.84 -18.95
N ALA A 295 -5.96 -9.50 -18.46
CA ALA A 295 -6.03 -9.94 -17.07
C ALA A 295 -4.86 -10.86 -16.70
N LEU A 296 -4.47 -11.79 -17.58
CA LEU A 296 -3.32 -12.66 -17.34
C LEU A 296 -2.00 -11.87 -17.23
N LEU A 297 -1.78 -10.90 -18.12
CA LEU A 297 -0.56 -10.07 -18.13
C LEU A 297 -0.43 -9.16 -16.90
N LEU A 298 -1.55 -8.76 -16.29
CA LEU A 298 -1.58 -7.98 -15.05
C LEU A 298 -1.53 -8.87 -13.79
N LEU A 299 -2.21 -10.01 -13.80
CA LEU A 299 -2.31 -10.92 -12.66
C LEU A 299 -1.02 -11.71 -12.41
N ALA A 300 -0.35 -12.17 -13.47
CA ALA A 300 0.84 -13.01 -13.35
C ALA A 300 2.00 -12.31 -12.59
N PRO A 301 2.36 -11.04 -12.87
CA PRO A 301 3.36 -10.32 -12.10
C PRO A 301 3.01 -10.19 -10.61
N VAL A 302 1.73 -9.94 -10.29
CA VAL A 302 1.27 -9.81 -8.90
C VAL A 302 1.45 -11.12 -8.14
N LEU A 303 0.98 -12.23 -8.72
CA LEU A 303 1.13 -13.57 -8.12
C LEU A 303 2.60 -13.97 -7.99
N LEU A 304 3.41 -13.70 -9.02
CA LEU A 304 4.85 -14.00 -8.98
C LEU A 304 5.55 -13.21 -7.88
N PHE A 305 5.24 -11.92 -7.73
CA PHE A 305 5.81 -11.07 -6.70
C PHE A 305 5.40 -11.53 -5.28
N HIS A 306 4.12 -11.83 -5.10
CA HIS A 306 3.58 -12.39 -3.86
C HIS A 306 4.32 -13.68 -3.45
N GLU A 307 4.39 -14.66 -4.35
CA GLU A 307 5.07 -15.92 -4.09
C GLU A 307 6.58 -15.78 -3.95
N ALA A 308 7.21 -14.84 -4.67
CA ALA A 308 8.62 -14.53 -4.50
C ALA A 308 8.93 -14.05 -3.07
N GLY A 309 8.00 -13.33 -2.45
CA GLY A 309 8.06 -12.94 -1.04
C GLY A 309 8.14 -14.15 -0.11
N HIS A 310 7.24 -15.12 -0.27
CA HIS A 310 7.27 -16.38 0.48
C HIS A 310 8.57 -17.15 0.22
N PHE A 311 8.97 -17.30 -1.04
CA PHE A 311 10.19 -18.00 -1.44
C PHE A 311 11.44 -17.38 -0.79
N LEU A 312 11.56 -16.05 -0.82
CA LEU A 312 12.70 -15.34 -0.24
C LEU A 312 12.74 -15.52 1.28
N ALA A 313 11.60 -15.37 1.96
CA ALA A 313 11.51 -15.57 3.40
C ALA A 313 11.86 -17.03 3.80
N MET A 314 11.37 -18.01 3.05
CA MET A 314 11.73 -19.41 3.24
C MET A 314 13.24 -19.64 3.08
N LYS A 315 13.87 -19.08 2.05
CA LYS A 315 15.33 -19.17 1.87
C LYS A 315 16.11 -18.52 3.01
N LEU A 316 15.69 -17.33 3.45
CA LEU A 316 16.32 -16.61 4.56
C LEU A 316 16.22 -17.37 5.89
N PHE A 317 15.12 -18.10 6.12
CA PHE A 317 14.95 -18.93 7.32
C PHE A 317 15.47 -20.36 7.20
N GLY A 318 16.14 -20.70 6.09
CA GLY A 318 16.84 -21.99 5.93
C GLY A 318 15.96 -23.15 5.48
N TYR A 319 14.81 -22.88 4.84
CA TYR A 319 14.00 -23.93 4.22
C TYR A 319 14.77 -24.59 3.08
N ARG A 320 14.54 -25.90 2.93
CA ARG A 320 15.16 -26.75 1.92
C ARG A 320 14.13 -27.13 0.87
N ASP A 321 14.60 -27.55 -0.30
CA ASP A 321 13.75 -27.94 -1.44
C ASP A 321 12.68 -26.91 -1.82
N THR A 322 12.97 -25.63 -1.58
CA THR A 322 12.03 -24.53 -1.88
C THR A 322 11.75 -24.49 -3.37
N LYS A 323 10.49 -24.69 -3.74
CA LYS A 323 10.00 -24.75 -5.12
C LYS A 323 8.81 -23.83 -5.28
N MET A 324 8.78 -23.14 -6.41
CA MET A 324 7.64 -22.36 -6.87
C MET A 324 6.99 -23.07 -8.05
N PHE A 325 5.66 -23.19 -8.04
CA PHE A 325 4.89 -23.78 -9.13
C PHE A 325 3.50 -23.13 -9.19
N PHE A 326 2.84 -23.17 -10.34
CA PHE A 326 1.47 -22.69 -10.49
C PHE A 326 0.47 -23.84 -10.28
N ILE A 327 -0.61 -23.56 -9.57
CA ILE A 327 -1.77 -24.43 -9.48
C ILE A 327 -2.86 -23.80 -10.37
N PRO A 328 -3.37 -24.51 -11.38
CA PRO A 328 -4.46 -24.01 -12.21
C PRO A 328 -5.61 -23.50 -11.34
N PHE A 329 -6.14 -22.31 -11.66
CA PHE A 329 -7.21 -21.61 -10.92
C PHE A 329 -6.87 -21.11 -9.51
N PHE A 330 -5.73 -21.49 -8.93
CA PHE A 330 -5.31 -21.10 -7.57
C PHE A 330 -4.16 -20.11 -7.54
N GLY A 331 -3.40 -19.98 -8.63
CA GLY A 331 -2.26 -19.07 -8.72
C GLY A 331 -0.94 -19.77 -8.46
N ALA A 332 0.11 -19.01 -8.18
CA ALA A 332 1.41 -19.58 -7.83
C ALA A 332 1.40 -20.05 -6.36
N ALA A 333 2.26 -21.02 -6.04
CA ALA A 333 2.43 -21.53 -4.69
C ALA A 333 3.90 -21.87 -4.45
N VAL A 334 4.37 -21.62 -3.23
CA VAL A 334 5.71 -22.02 -2.78
C VAL A 334 5.63 -23.14 -1.75
N SER A 335 6.40 -24.20 -1.98
CA SER A 335 6.58 -25.30 -1.03
C SER A 335 8.04 -25.40 -0.61
N GLY A 336 8.30 -25.68 0.66
CA GLY A 336 9.63 -25.93 1.20
C GLY A 336 9.56 -26.80 2.46
N ARG A 337 10.69 -27.42 2.81
CA ARG A 337 10.82 -28.30 3.98
C ARG A 337 11.70 -27.68 5.05
N HIS A 338 11.38 -27.92 6.31
CA HIS A 338 12.13 -27.44 7.47
C HIS A 338 11.92 -28.36 8.67
N LEU A 339 12.93 -28.48 9.53
CA LEU A 339 12.82 -29.25 10.77
C LEU A 339 12.97 -28.37 12.02
N ASN A 340 13.66 -27.23 11.95
CA ASN A 340 14.01 -26.39 13.11
C ASN A 340 13.47 -24.93 13.03
N VAL A 341 12.32 -24.70 12.41
CA VAL A 341 11.77 -23.34 12.24
C VAL A 341 10.68 -23.05 13.27
N ALA A 342 10.97 -22.08 14.15
CA ALA A 342 10.02 -21.60 15.16
C ALA A 342 8.75 -20.99 14.54
N GLY A 343 7.62 -21.05 15.27
CA GLY A 343 6.31 -20.61 14.78
C GLY A 343 6.26 -19.13 14.37
N TRP A 344 7.00 -18.25 15.06
CA TRP A 344 7.10 -16.84 14.67
C TRP A 344 7.77 -16.64 13.30
N LYS A 345 8.76 -17.47 12.94
CA LYS A 345 9.37 -17.44 11.60
C LYS A 345 8.37 -17.88 10.54
N LYS A 346 7.58 -18.93 10.82
CA LYS A 346 6.48 -19.36 9.94
C LYS A 346 5.46 -18.22 9.73
N GLY A 347 5.11 -17.49 10.79
CA GLY A 347 4.25 -16.31 10.69
C GLY A 347 4.85 -15.16 9.87
N ILE A 348 6.18 -14.95 9.91
CA ILE A 348 6.82 -13.98 9.01
C ILE A 348 6.78 -14.48 7.56
N VAL A 349 7.04 -15.76 7.32
CA VAL A 349 6.96 -16.35 5.97
C VAL A 349 5.58 -16.13 5.38
N SER A 350 4.50 -16.36 6.12
CA SER A 350 3.14 -16.15 5.62
C SER A 350 2.81 -14.67 5.36
N MET A 351 3.45 -13.73 6.04
CA MET A 351 3.25 -12.30 5.73
C MET A 351 4.17 -11.78 4.61
N ALA A 352 5.22 -12.52 4.27
CA ALA A 352 6.26 -12.06 3.35
C ALA A 352 5.80 -11.94 1.89
N GLY A 353 4.73 -12.63 1.49
CA GLY A 353 4.03 -12.39 0.23
C GLY A 353 3.07 -11.18 0.31
N PRO A 354 2.04 -11.23 1.18
CA PRO A 354 0.97 -10.24 1.16
C PRO A 354 1.44 -8.83 1.55
N VAL A 355 2.27 -8.67 2.58
CA VAL A 355 2.63 -7.33 3.08
C VAL A 355 3.43 -6.52 2.05
N PRO A 356 4.51 -7.05 1.44
CA PRO A 356 5.18 -6.35 0.34
C PRO A 356 4.26 -6.11 -0.85
N GLY A 357 3.37 -7.05 -1.17
CA GLY A 357 2.41 -6.91 -2.26
C GLY A 357 1.41 -5.77 -2.04
N ILE A 358 0.95 -5.55 -0.80
CA ILE A 358 0.11 -4.39 -0.44
C ILE A 358 0.89 -3.08 -0.59
N VAL A 359 2.14 -3.03 -0.13
CA VAL A 359 2.98 -1.82 -0.25
C VAL A 359 3.21 -1.47 -1.72
N VAL A 360 3.56 -2.45 -2.55
CA VAL A 360 3.78 -2.24 -3.99
C VAL A 360 2.47 -1.88 -4.70
N GLY A 361 1.36 -2.56 -4.39
CA GLY A 361 0.04 -2.24 -4.93
C GLY A 361 -0.39 -0.82 -4.60
N GLY A 362 -0.18 -0.39 -3.35
CA GLY A 362 -0.41 0.99 -2.92
C GLY A 362 0.45 2.01 -3.67
N ALA A 363 1.75 1.73 -3.81
CA ALA A 363 2.67 2.60 -4.55
C ALA A 363 2.28 2.75 -6.03
N ILE A 364 1.90 1.64 -6.68
CA ILE A 364 1.41 1.65 -8.07
C ILE A 364 0.08 2.42 -8.16
N GLY A 365 -0.80 2.26 -7.18
CA GLY A 365 -2.07 2.99 -7.12
C GLY A 365 -1.87 4.50 -6.98
N ILE A 366 -1.00 4.93 -6.05
CA ILE A 366 -0.63 6.35 -5.90
C ILE A 366 0.02 6.88 -7.17
N TRP A 367 0.88 6.08 -7.83
CA TRP A 367 1.43 6.46 -9.13
C TRP A 367 0.36 6.55 -10.23
N GLY A 368 -0.68 5.72 -10.17
CA GLY A 368 -1.87 5.80 -11.01
C GLY A 368 -2.65 7.09 -10.79
N LEU A 369 -2.78 7.55 -9.53
CA LEU A 369 -3.40 8.84 -9.20
C LEU A 369 -2.60 10.03 -9.75
N LEU A 370 -1.26 9.98 -9.67
CA LEU A 370 -0.40 11.05 -10.18
C LEU A 370 -0.27 11.05 -11.71
N GLN A 371 -0.42 9.89 -12.35
CA GLN A 371 -0.29 9.71 -13.79
C GLN A 371 -1.33 8.69 -14.27
N PRO A 372 -2.57 9.16 -14.57
CA PRO A 372 -3.69 8.29 -14.90
C PRO A 372 -3.39 7.35 -16.08
N ALA A 373 -3.55 6.06 -15.85
CA ALA A 373 -3.54 5.03 -16.88
C ALA A 373 -4.28 3.78 -16.37
N ASP A 374 -5.24 3.27 -17.14
CA ASP A 374 -6.15 2.18 -16.72
C ASP A 374 -5.42 0.94 -16.19
N TRP A 375 -4.32 0.54 -16.85
CA TRP A 375 -3.55 -0.63 -16.46
C TRP A 375 -2.89 -0.47 -15.08
N LYS A 376 -2.56 0.75 -14.64
CA LYS A 376 -1.97 1.01 -13.31
C LYS A 376 -3.01 0.79 -12.22
N PHE A 377 -4.23 1.29 -12.43
CA PHE A 377 -5.34 1.08 -11.51
C PHE A 377 -5.75 -0.38 -11.45
N GLN A 378 -5.82 -1.07 -12.60
CA GLN A 378 -6.11 -2.50 -12.66
C GLN A 378 -5.02 -3.33 -11.96
N LEU A 379 -3.74 -3.00 -12.15
CA LEU A 379 -2.62 -3.68 -11.51
C LEU A 379 -2.58 -3.42 -9.99
N ALA A 380 -2.79 -2.18 -9.57
CA ALA A 380 -2.86 -1.79 -8.16
C ALA A 380 -4.03 -2.49 -7.45
N PHE A 381 -5.21 -2.50 -8.09
CA PHE A 381 -6.38 -3.19 -7.58
C PHE A 381 -6.14 -4.70 -7.48
N ALA A 382 -5.62 -5.35 -8.53
CA ALA A 382 -5.29 -6.76 -8.50
C ALA A 382 -4.29 -7.09 -7.38
N ALA A 383 -3.25 -6.27 -7.20
CA ALA A 383 -2.29 -6.40 -6.13
C ALA A 383 -2.95 -6.27 -4.75
N LEU A 384 -3.70 -5.21 -4.49
CA LEU A 384 -4.34 -5.01 -3.19
C LEU A 384 -5.40 -6.08 -2.90
N LEU A 385 -6.17 -6.49 -3.90
CA LEU A 385 -7.19 -7.52 -3.75
C LEU A 385 -6.58 -8.88 -3.42
N ILE A 386 -5.60 -9.36 -4.20
CA ILE A 386 -4.98 -10.67 -3.96
C ILE A 386 -4.28 -10.69 -2.60
N ASN A 387 -3.46 -9.68 -2.32
CA ASN A 387 -2.70 -9.64 -1.09
C ASN A 387 -3.60 -9.40 0.14
N GLY A 388 -4.67 -8.60 -0.01
CA GLY A 388 -5.68 -8.37 1.03
C GLY A 388 -6.52 -9.61 1.32
N LEU A 389 -6.92 -10.37 0.28
CA LEU A 389 -7.58 -11.66 0.45
C LEU A 389 -6.64 -12.66 1.14
N ASN A 390 -5.38 -12.74 0.73
CA ASN A 390 -4.39 -13.60 1.40
C ASN A 390 -4.10 -13.17 2.84
N MET A 391 -4.41 -11.94 3.22
CA MET A 391 -4.38 -11.51 4.62
C MET A 391 -5.60 -11.94 5.43
N LEU A 392 -6.65 -12.57 4.88
CA LEU A 392 -7.79 -13.01 5.69
C LEU A 392 -7.42 -14.17 6.64
N PRO A 393 -7.94 -14.20 7.87
CA PRO A 393 -7.62 -15.22 8.88
C PRO A 393 -8.37 -16.52 8.62
N ILE A 394 -8.26 -17.08 7.41
CA ILE A 394 -9.02 -18.25 6.94
C ILE A 394 -8.06 -19.18 6.22
N LEU A 395 -8.06 -20.48 6.56
CA LEU A 395 -7.29 -21.47 5.80
C LEU A 395 -8.01 -21.80 4.49
N PRO A 396 -7.29 -21.99 3.37
CA PRO A 396 -5.84 -22.16 3.23
C PRO A 396 -5.02 -20.88 2.97
N LEU A 397 -5.60 -19.69 3.14
CA LEU A 397 -4.94 -18.40 2.85
C LEU A 397 -3.79 -18.12 3.85
N ASP A 398 -2.88 -17.21 3.48
CA ASP A 398 -1.69 -16.93 4.28
C ASP A 398 -2.00 -16.35 5.66
N GLY A 399 -3.04 -15.53 5.79
CA GLY A 399 -3.52 -15.01 7.06
C GLY A 399 -4.03 -16.14 7.97
N GLY A 400 -4.63 -17.18 7.39
CA GLY A 400 -4.96 -18.40 8.11
C GLY A 400 -3.70 -19.13 8.60
N ALA A 401 -2.71 -19.29 7.74
CA ALA A 401 -1.42 -19.91 8.10
C ALA A 401 -0.66 -19.10 9.17
N PHE A 402 -0.74 -17.77 9.12
CA PHE A 402 -0.19 -16.84 10.11
C PHE A 402 -0.76 -17.12 11.50
N TRP A 403 -2.09 -17.03 11.66
CA TRP A 403 -2.75 -17.22 12.95
C TRP A 403 -2.61 -18.64 13.47
N GLN A 404 -2.61 -19.63 12.57
CA GLN A 404 -2.28 -21.00 12.93
C GLN A 404 -0.88 -21.11 13.54
N ALA A 405 0.13 -20.49 12.92
CA ALA A 405 1.52 -20.59 13.35
C ALA A 405 1.82 -19.86 14.68
N ILE A 406 1.10 -18.77 14.98
CA ILE A 406 1.40 -17.93 16.15
C ILE A 406 0.43 -18.08 17.33
N LEU A 407 -0.77 -18.60 17.10
CA LEU A 407 -1.85 -18.64 18.10
C LEU A 407 -2.50 -20.02 18.22
N PHE A 408 -3.10 -20.54 17.14
CA PHE A 408 -3.97 -21.72 17.25
C PHE A 408 -3.21 -23.04 17.44
N CYS A 409 -1.95 -23.13 16.99
CA CYS A 409 -1.09 -24.30 17.24
C CYS A 409 -0.71 -24.51 18.72
N ARG A 410 -1.08 -23.59 19.62
CA ARG A 410 -0.86 -23.72 21.08
C ARG A 410 -1.68 -24.84 21.71
N HIS A 411 -2.85 -25.13 21.16
CA HIS A 411 -3.79 -26.07 21.76
C HIS A 411 -4.56 -26.83 20.68
N ARG A 412 -4.61 -28.16 20.76
CA ARG A 412 -5.19 -29.02 19.71
C ARG A 412 -6.64 -28.68 19.35
N PHE A 413 -7.46 -28.31 20.34
CA PHE A 413 -8.87 -27.99 20.10
C PHE A 413 -9.04 -26.65 19.38
N LEU A 414 -8.15 -25.68 19.63
CA LEU A 414 -8.18 -24.39 18.94
C LEU A 414 -7.78 -24.56 17.47
N ASP A 415 -6.75 -25.36 17.18
CA ASP A 415 -6.35 -25.67 15.80
C ASP A 415 -7.46 -26.36 15.01
N VAL A 416 -8.11 -27.36 15.59
CA VAL A 416 -9.21 -28.10 14.94
C VAL A 416 -10.45 -27.23 14.79
N ALA A 417 -10.81 -26.43 15.80
CA ALA A 417 -11.94 -25.51 15.70
C ALA A 417 -11.72 -24.47 14.58
N PHE A 418 -10.50 -23.93 14.48
CA PHE A 418 -10.14 -22.97 13.43
C PHE A 418 -10.21 -23.60 12.03
N ARG A 419 -9.64 -24.79 11.83
CA ARG A 419 -9.76 -25.54 10.58
C ARG A 419 -11.21 -25.90 10.25
N GLY A 420 -12.00 -26.29 11.24
CA GLY A 420 -13.43 -26.61 11.11
C GLY A 420 -14.26 -25.39 10.68
N ALA A 421 -13.99 -24.23 11.27
CA ALA A 421 -14.61 -22.96 10.87
C ALA A 421 -14.27 -22.59 9.43
N ALA A 422 -13.00 -22.76 9.02
CA ALA A 422 -12.58 -22.53 7.63
C ALA A 422 -13.30 -23.47 6.64
N ILE A 423 -13.43 -24.76 6.98
CA ILE A 423 -14.20 -25.73 6.16
C ILE A 423 -15.66 -25.31 6.05
N GLY A 424 -16.30 -24.93 7.16
CA GLY A 424 -17.68 -24.46 7.18
C GLY A 424 -17.88 -23.20 6.32
N MET A 425 -16.96 -22.24 6.41
CA MET A 425 -16.99 -21.03 5.58
C MET A 425 -16.83 -21.33 4.09
N LEU A 426 -15.89 -22.19 3.71
CA LEU A 426 -15.72 -22.62 2.31
C LEU A 426 -16.98 -23.35 1.78
N ALA A 427 -17.64 -24.15 2.62
CA ALA A 427 -18.90 -24.80 2.28
C ALA A 427 -20.03 -23.77 2.10
N LEU A 428 -20.13 -22.75 2.95
CA LEU A 428 -21.10 -21.66 2.78
C LEU A 428 -20.86 -20.86 1.50
N ILE A 429 -19.60 -20.54 1.18
CA ILE A 429 -19.23 -19.87 -0.08
C ILE A 429 -19.63 -20.75 -1.28
N THR A 430 -19.39 -22.06 -1.20
CA THR A 430 -19.80 -23.02 -2.25
C THR A 430 -21.31 -22.99 -2.48
N LEU A 431 -22.11 -22.98 -1.41
CA LEU A 431 -23.57 -22.93 -1.51
C LEU A 431 -24.07 -21.58 -2.04
N GLY A 432 -23.41 -20.48 -1.66
CA GLY A 432 -23.79 -19.12 -2.09
C GLY A 432 -23.41 -18.80 -3.53
N THR A 433 -22.24 -19.26 -4.01
CA THR A 433 -21.75 -18.95 -5.36
C THR A 433 -21.98 -20.06 -6.38
N GLY A 434 -22.29 -21.28 -5.92
CA GLY A 434 -22.36 -22.48 -6.77
C GLY A 434 -21.01 -22.98 -7.28
N SER A 435 -19.88 -22.41 -6.83
CA SER A 435 -18.55 -22.78 -7.31
C SER A 435 -18.06 -24.10 -6.71
N TYR A 436 -17.93 -25.13 -7.54
CA TYR A 436 -17.42 -26.45 -7.16
C TYR A 436 -15.97 -26.42 -6.63
N VAL A 437 -15.20 -25.38 -6.97
CA VAL A 437 -13.80 -25.24 -6.57
C VAL A 437 -13.67 -25.11 -5.06
N PHE A 438 -14.44 -24.21 -4.43
CA PHE A 438 -14.41 -24.05 -2.97
C PHE A 438 -14.92 -25.30 -2.25
N GLY A 439 -15.90 -26.00 -2.84
CA GLY A 439 -16.46 -27.23 -2.28
C GLY A 439 -15.43 -28.37 -2.27
N PHE A 440 -14.66 -28.51 -3.35
CA PHE A 440 -13.57 -29.48 -3.43
C PHE A 440 -12.52 -29.27 -2.33
N ILE A 441 -12.13 -28.02 -2.09
CA ILE A 441 -11.16 -27.68 -1.03
C ILE A 441 -11.74 -27.97 0.35
N ALA A 442 -13.00 -27.60 0.59
CA ALA A 442 -13.67 -27.88 1.86
C ALA A 442 -13.68 -29.38 2.16
N ILE A 443 -13.98 -30.22 1.16
CA ILE A 443 -13.94 -31.68 1.29
C ILE A 443 -12.51 -32.18 1.53
N ALA A 444 -11.53 -31.70 0.77
CA ALA A 444 -10.12 -32.08 0.94
C ALA A 444 -9.58 -31.73 2.34
N MET A 445 -9.87 -30.52 2.82
CA MET A 445 -9.53 -30.08 4.18
C MET A 445 -10.30 -30.89 5.24
N GLY A 446 -11.58 -31.20 5.00
CA GLY A 446 -12.39 -32.05 5.87
C GLY A 446 -11.83 -33.46 6.00
N MET A 447 -11.37 -34.07 4.91
CA MET A 447 -10.71 -35.38 4.93
C MET A 447 -9.37 -35.36 5.68
N ALA A 448 -8.64 -34.25 5.65
CA ALA A 448 -7.37 -34.09 6.38
C ALA A 448 -7.54 -33.79 7.88
N LEU A 449 -8.72 -33.33 8.31
CA LEU A 449 -8.98 -32.87 9.67
C LEU A 449 -8.75 -33.95 10.76
N PRO A 450 -9.17 -35.22 10.59
CA PRO A 450 -8.90 -36.26 11.59
C PRO A 450 -7.40 -36.54 11.76
N VAL A 451 -6.62 -36.50 10.67
CA VAL A 451 -5.17 -36.68 10.70
C VAL A 451 -4.50 -35.50 11.41
N ALA A 452 -4.92 -34.27 11.08
CA ALA A 452 -4.41 -33.06 11.74
C ALA A 452 -4.66 -33.08 13.26
N TYR A 453 -5.85 -33.51 13.70
CA TYR A 453 -6.15 -33.68 15.14
C TYR A 453 -5.22 -34.70 15.81
N ARG A 454 -4.96 -35.85 15.17
CA ARG A 454 -4.07 -36.88 15.72
C ARG A 454 -2.62 -36.41 15.82
N ILE A 455 -2.12 -35.69 14.81
CA ILE A 455 -0.78 -35.07 14.84
C ILE A 455 -0.71 -34.04 15.98
N ALA A 456 -1.72 -33.16 16.11
CA ALA A 456 -1.76 -32.18 17.20
C ALA A 456 -1.80 -32.85 18.58
N ALA A 457 -2.54 -33.95 18.73
CA ALA A 457 -2.60 -34.73 19.97
C ALA A 457 -1.26 -35.41 20.30
N ALA A 458 -0.56 -35.96 19.31
CA ALA A 458 0.79 -36.52 19.47
C ALA A 458 1.80 -35.45 19.92
N VAL A 459 1.77 -34.27 19.27
CA VAL A 459 2.63 -33.13 19.64
C VAL A 459 2.37 -32.66 21.08
N GLU A 460 1.10 -32.62 21.51
CA GLU A 460 0.73 -32.23 22.88
C GLU A 460 1.22 -33.26 23.91
N ARG A 461 1.06 -34.57 23.64
CA ARG A 461 1.58 -35.66 24.50
C ARG A 461 3.10 -35.59 24.64
N LEU A 462 3.82 -35.60 23.52
CA LEU A 462 5.28 -35.61 23.50
C LEU A 462 5.86 -34.34 24.16
N ARG A 463 5.23 -33.18 24.01
CA ARG A 463 5.61 -31.96 24.76
C ARG A 463 5.38 -32.10 26.26
N GLY A 464 4.28 -32.73 26.68
CA GLY A 464 3.97 -33.00 28.08
C GLY A 464 4.98 -33.94 28.74
N GLU A 465 5.53 -34.87 27.98
CA GLU A 465 6.60 -35.79 28.41
C GLU A 465 8.00 -35.15 28.43
N GLY A 466 8.12 -33.90 27.99
CA GLY A 466 9.40 -33.18 27.96
C GLY A 466 10.30 -33.52 26.76
N PHE A 467 9.75 -34.16 25.72
CA PHE A 467 10.51 -34.50 24.52
C PHE A 467 11.00 -33.24 23.78
N ALA A 468 12.31 -33.12 23.61
CA ALA A 468 12.94 -32.03 22.89
C ALA A 468 13.37 -32.53 21.50
N ALA A 469 12.56 -32.26 20.48
CA ALA A 469 12.92 -32.54 19.09
C ALA A 469 14.08 -31.65 18.66
N VAL A 470 15.30 -32.17 18.51
CA VAL A 470 16.47 -31.37 18.11
C VAL A 470 17.10 -32.04 16.91
N SER A 471 16.98 -31.44 15.72
CA SER A 471 17.76 -31.88 14.56
C SER A 471 19.13 -31.17 14.57
N PRO A 472 20.25 -31.86 14.86
CA PRO A 472 21.56 -31.22 15.04
C PRO A 472 22.11 -30.62 13.74
N ASP A 473 21.80 -31.25 12.61
CA ASP A 473 22.17 -30.78 11.28
C ASP A 473 21.09 -29.86 10.66
N GLY A 474 19.87 -29.86 11.21
CA GLY A 474 18.69 -29.18 10.68
C GLY A 474 18.11 -29.84 9.44
N LYS A 475 18.50 -31.09 9.14
CA LYS A 475 18.32 -31.76 7.86
C LYS A 475 17.78 -33.18 8.00
N SER A 476 18.16 -33.88 9.06
CA SER A 476 17.75 -35.24 9.34
C SER A 476 17.15 -35.35 10.74
N ILE A 477 16.25 -36.31 10.91
CA ILE A 477 15.71 -36.67 12.22
C ILE A 477 16.67 -37.70 12.83
N PRO A 478 17.26 -37.45 14.02
CA PRO A 478 18.10 -38.44 14.69
C PRO A 478 17.34 -39.76 14.86
N ARG A 479 17.99 -40.90 14.56
CA ARG A 479 17.34 -42.21 14.57
C ARG A 479 16.72 -42.54 15.93
N GLU A 480 17.42 -42.23 17.01
CA GLU A 480 16.95 -42.44 18.39
C GLU A 480 15.68 -41.62 18.70
N GLU A 481 15.63 -40.37 18.25
CA GLU A 481 14.46 -39.49 18.40
C GLU A 481 13.29 -39.96 17.51
N ALA A 482 13.57 -40.45 16.30
CA ALA A 482 12.57 -40.96 15.38
C ALA A 482 11.86 -42.21 15.91
N ILE A 483 12.55 -43.12 16.60
CA ILE A 483 11.93 -44.33 17.21
C ILE A 483 10.83 -43.93 18.19
N THR A 484 11.11 -42.97 19.08
CA THR A 484 10.13 -42.48 20.07
C THR A 484 8.85 -41.96 19.41
N VAL A 485 9.00 -41.25 18.28
CA VAL A 485 7.85 -40.72 17.52
C VAL A 485 7.14 -41.82 16.71
N ILE A 486 7.88 -42.80 16.17
CA ILE A 486 7.31 -43.95 15.46
C ILE A 486 6.42 -44.76 16.41
N ASP A 487 6.90 -45.05 17.62
CA ASP A 487 6.18 -45.79 18.65
C ASP A 487 4.87 -45.08 19.05
N ASP A 488 4.91 -43.76 19.26
CA ASP A 488 3.71 -42.97 19.55
C ASP A 488 2.70 -42.98 18.38
N VAL A 489 3.18 -42.93 17.13
CA VAL A 489 2.32 -43.02 15.94
C VAL A 489 1.67 -44.40 15.86
N GLN A 490 2.45 -45.48 15.97
CA GLN A 490 1.91 -46.85 15.87
C GLN A 490 0.92 -47.16 16.99
N ALA A 491 1.16 -46.67 18.21
CA ALA A 491 0.28 -46.93 19.36
C ALA A 491 -1.07 -46.16 19.30
N ASN A 492 -1.11 -44.98 18.66
CA ASN A 492 -2.26 -44.06 18.77
C ASN A 492 -3.00 -43.77 17.45
N PHE A 493 -2.47 -44.22 16.31
CA PHE A 493 -3.08 -44.05 15.00
C PHE A 493 -3.80 -45.35 14.57
N PRO A 494 -4.79 -45.29 13.65
CA PRO A 494 -5.59 -46.47 13.33
C PRO A 494 -4.83 -47.38 12.36
N GLU A 495 -4.65 -48.64 12.73
CA GLU A 495 -3.99 -49.66 11.89
C GLU A 495 -4.85 -50.07 10.67
N PRO A 496 -4.23 -50.55 9.56
CA PRO A 496 -2.80 -50.66 9.31
C PRO A 496 -2.22 -49.42 8.62
N LEU A 497 -1.10 -48.91 9.13
CA LEU A 497 -0.40 -47.77 8.53
C LEU A 497 0.75 -48.27 7.67
N HIS A 498 0.69 -48.02 6.37
CA HIS A 498 1.81 -48.28 5.47
C HIS A 498 3.06 -47.52 5.95
N PRO A 499 4.30 -48.08 5.90
CA PRO A 499 5.52 -47.44 6.40
C PRO A 499 5.74 -46.00 5.91
N LYS A 500 5.30 -45.74 4.67
CA LYS A 500 5.28 -44.39 4.09
C LYS A 500 4.41 -43.37 4.82
N ILE A 501 3.21 -43.76 5.25
CA ILE A 501 2.30 -42.88 6.00
C ILE A 501 2.89 -42.64 7.39
N VAL A 502 3.48 -43.66 8.01
CA VAL A 502 4.19 -43.52 9.29
C VAL A 502 5.33 -42.52 9.17
N ALA A 503 6.21 -42.67 8.16
CA ALA A 503 7.30 -41.74 7.90
C ALA A 503 6.83 -40.28 7.68
N GLN A 504 5.74 -40.08 6.94
CA GLN A 504 5.15 -38.75 6.72
C GLN A 504 4.59 -38.12 8.00
N ASN A 505 3.93 -38.93 8.84
CA ASN A 505 3.40 -38.48 10.12
C ASN A 505 4.52 -38.16 11.10
N VAL A 506 5.55 -39.02 11.20
CA VAL A 506 6.74 -38.80 12.03
C VAL A 506 7.42 -37.48 11.65
N TYR A 507 7.63 -37.25 10.36
CA TYR A 507 8.20 -35.99 9.87
C TYR A 507 7.35 -34.78 10.26
N SER A 508 6.02 -34.87 10.07
CA SER A 508 5.08 -33.79 10.38
C SER A 508 4.98 -33.49 11.88
N ILE A 509 5.04 -34.53 12.73
CA ILE A 509 5.06 -34.41 14.20
C ILE A 509 6.36 -33.74 14.64
N PHE A 510 7.51 -34.18 14.12
CA PHE A 510 8.81 -33.60 14.44
C PHE A 510 8.90 -32.12 14.03
N GLU A 511 8.40 -31.78 12.84
CA GLU A 511 8.30 -30.40 12.38
C GLU A 511 7.42 -29.55 13.31
N SER A 512 6.27 -30.09 13.73
CA SER A 512 5.31 -29.41 14.59
C SER A 512 5.82 -29.23 16.02
N LEU A 513 6.61 -30.17 16.53
CA LEU A 513 7.28 -30.08 17.82
C LEU A 513 8.24 -28.89 17.87
N ASN A 514 9.01 -28.68 16.80
CA ASN A 514 9.95 -27.57 16.64
C ASN A 514 9.31 -26.22 16.31
N ALA A 515 8.12 -26.22 15.71
CA ALA A 515 7.34 -25.03 15.40
C ALA A 515 6.61 -24.46 16.64
N LYS A 516 7.36 -24.10 17.69
CA LYS A 516 6.78 -23.52 18.91
C LYS A 516 6.18 -22.14 18.64
N ALA A 517 4.95 -21.92 19.13
CA ALA A 517 4.31 -20.61 19.10
C ALA A 517 5.17 -19.58 19.87
N PRO A 518 5.23 -18.31 19.42
CA PRO A 518 5.94 -17.26 20.13
C PRO A 518 5.40 -17.03 21.54
N GLY A 519 6.14 -16.29 22.38
CA GLY A 519 5.61 -15.80 23.66
C GLY A 519 4.46 -14.81 23.45
N ALA A 520 3.65 -14.57 24.49
CA ALA A 520 2.44 -13.73 24.40
C ALA A 520 2.71 -12.32 23.85
N LEU A 521 3.78 -11.65 24.31
CA LEU A 521 4.17 -10.32 23.83
C LEU A 521 4.50 -10.32 22.34
N VAL A 522 5.25 -11.31 21.87
CA VAL A 522 5.61 -11.44 20.45
C VAL A 522 4.37 -11.74 19.60
N THR A 523 3.45 -12.58 20.08
CA THR A 523 2.17 -12.82 19.41
C THR A 523 1.34 -11.54 19.28
N ILE A 524 1.27 -10.72 20.34
CA ILE A 524 0.54 -9.44 20.32
C ILE A 524 1.19 -8.49 19.31
N ALA A 525 2.52 -8.34 19.34
CA ALA A 525 3.23 -7.46 18.42
C ALA A 525 3.06 -7.90 16.95
N MET A 526 3.18 -9.20 16.67
CA MET A 526 2.93 -9.75 15.34
C MET A 526 1.46 -9.56 14.92
N GLY A 527 0.51 -9.76 15.84
CA GLY A 527 -0.91 -9.51 15.60
C GLY A 527 -1.21 -8.04 15.26
N MET A 528 -0.61 -7.09 16.00
CA MET A 528 -0.72 -5.66 15.69
C MET A 528 -0.16 -5.34 14.30
N PHE A 529 1.00 -5.89 13.94
CA PHE A 529 1.58 -5.71 12.61
C PHE A 529 0.70 -6.29 11.50
N TYR A 530 0.12 -7.46 11.72
CA TYR A 530 -0.83 -8.09 10.81
C TYR A 530 -2.09 -7.23 10.61
N PHE A 531 -2.74 -6.80 11.69
CA PHE A 531 -3.93 -5.95 11.60
C PHE A 531 -3.61 -4.58 11.01
N GLY A 532 -2.44 -4.01 11.32
CA GLY A 532 -1.96 -2.78 10.71
C GLY A 532 -1.77 -2.91 9.20
N SER A 533 -1.26 -4.05 8.73
CA SER A 533 -1.11 -4.34 7.30
C SER A 533 -2.45 -4.50 6.58
N LEU A 534 -3.42 -5.17 7.23
CA LEU A 534 -4.78 -5.30 6.71
C LEU A 534 -5.48 -3.94 6.65
N PHE A 535 -5.36 -3.13 7.71
CA PHE A 535 -5.91 -1.77 7.75
C PHE A 535 -5.28 -0.88 6.66
N MET A 536 -3.95 -0.95 6.49
CA MET A 536 -3.26 -0.24 5.42
C MET A 536 -3.78 -0.65 4.03
N CYS A 537 -4.04 -1.94 3.80
CA CYS A 537 -4.65 -2.41 2.55
C CYS A 537 -6.03 -1.79 2.32
N LEU A 538 -6.91 -1.79 3.31
CA LEU A 538 -8.24 -1.18 3.22
C LEU A 538 -8.18 0.32 2.93
N VAL A 539 -7.30 1.05 3.64
CA VAL A 539 -7.09 2.49 3.42
C VAL A 539 -6.56 2.76 2.01
N LEU A 540 -5.55 2.03 1.55
CA LEU A 540 -4.99 2.20 0.21
C LEU A 540 -6.03 1.89 -0.87
N THR A 541 -6.81 0.82 -0.71
CA THR A 541 -7.91 0.52 -1.64
C THR A 541 -8.94 1.65 -1.65
N ALA A 542 -9.36 2.15 -0.48
CA ALA A 542 -10.30 3.27 -0.41
C ALA A 542 -9.72 4.53 -1.09
N VAL A 543 -8.46 4.90 -0.81
CA VAL A 543 -7.79 6.06 -1.42
C VAL A 543 -7.70 5.92 -2.94
N ILE A 544 -7.40 4.72 -3.45
CA ILE A 544 -7.30 4.50 -4.90
C ILE A 544 -8.67 4.53 -5.58
N PHE A 545 -9.71 3.94 -4.97
CA PHE A 545 -11.06 3.98 -5.55
C PHE A 545 -11.65 5.39 -5.49
N ILE A 546 -11.57 6.04 -4.33
CA ILE A 546 -12.01 7.42 -4.17
C ILE A 546 -11.22 8.33 -5.12
N GLY A 547 -9.89 8.20 -5.19
CA GLY A 547 -9.07 9.04 -6.06
C GLY A 547 -9.12 8.67 -7.56
N ARG A 548 -9.64 7.50 -7.93
CA ARG A 548 -9.85 7.11 -9.33
C ARG A 548 -11.14 7.71 -9.88
N ASP A 549 -12.21 7.65 -9.10
CA ASP A 549 -13.56 8.03 -9.54
C ASP A 549 -13.92 9.47 -9.14
N ALA A 550 -13.30 10.02 -8.09
CA ALA A 550 -13.39 11.43 -7.77
C ALA A 550 -12.17 12.16 -8.32
N ASN A 551 -12.41 13.16 -9.18
CA ASN A 551 -11.49 14.28 -9.31
C ASN A 551 -11.35 14.90 -7.91
N LEU A 552 -10.35 14.48 -7.13
CA LEU A 552 -10.12 15.01 -5.79
C LEU A 552 -9.88 16.52 -5.84
N SER A 553 -9.35 17.05 -6.95
CA SER A 553 -9.32 18.48 -7.24
C SER A 553 -10.72 19.08 -7.15
N ASP A 554 -11.70 18.48 -7.82
CA ASP A 554 -13.06 19.00 -7.92
C ASP A 554 -13.79 18.84 -6.58
N PHE A 555 -13.57 17.73 -5.85
CA PHE A 555 -14.07 17.59 -4.49
C PHE A 555 -13.49 18.65 -3.53
N PHE A 556 -12.17 18.88 -3.57
CA PHE A 556 -11.53 19.90 -2.72
C PHE A 556 -11.88 21.32 -3.15
N ASN A 557 -12.03 21.57 -4.44
CA ASN A 557 -12.48 22.86 -4.99
C ASN A 557 -13.94 23.11 -4.59
N MET A 558 -14.83 22.13 -4.73
CA MET A 558 -16.23 22.23 -4.34
C MET A 558 -16.40 22.31 -2.83
N ALA A 559 -15.55 21.64 -2.05
CA ALA A 559 -15.50 21.80 -0.59
C ALA A 559 -14.94 23.18 -0.17
N ALA A 560 -14.00 23.75 -0.93
CA ALA A 560 -13.47 25.09 -0.69
C ALA A 560 -14.45 26.19 -1.12
N ALA A 561 -15.23 25.95 -2.18
CA ALA A 561 -16.27 26.84 -2.71
C ALA A 561 -17.64 26.63 -2.05
N GLN A 562 -17.73 25.79 -1.01
CA GLN A 562 -18.99 25.44 -0.36
C GLN A 562 -19.70 26.69 0.22
N PRO A 563 -20.99 26.88 -0.08
CA PRO A 563 -21.76 27.93 0.55
C PRO A 563 -21.84 27.79 2.07
N THR A 564 -21.81 28.91 2.78
CA THR A 564 -21.69 28.91 4.24
C THR A 564 -23.02 28.98 4.96
N THR A 565 -24.05 29.54 4.33
CA THR A 565 -25.35 29.75 4.96
C THR A 565 -26.22 28.52 4.81
N VAL A 566 -26.69 27.95 5.93
CA VAL A 566 -27.67 26.86 5.89
C VAL A 566 -29.04 27.40 5.47
N TYR A 567 -29.68 26.73 4.51
CA TYR A 567 -31.05 27.02 4.14
C TYR A 567 -31.99 26.49 5.23
N ASP A 568 -32.77 27.39 5.82
CA ASP A 568 -33.78 27.06 6.84
C ASP A 568 -35.16 27.51 6.35
N ALA A 569 -35.99 26.55 5.95
CA ALA A 569 -37.34 26.81 5.46
C ALA A 569 -38.24 27.47 6.52
N ASP A 570 -38.04 27.15 7.81
CA ASP A 570 -38.85 27.70 8.90
C ASP A 570 -38.52 29.17 9.19
N SER A 571 -37.33 29.63 8.76
CA SER A 571 -36.91 31.03 8.87
C SER A 571 -37.54 31.94 7.80
N GLN A 572 -38.18 31.36 6.77
CA GLN A 572 -38.72 32.11 5.66
C GLN A 572 -39.91 32.96 6.11
N ARG A 573 -39.82 34.27 5.91
CA ARG A 573 -40.93 35.20 6.18
C ARG A 573 -40.95 36.35 5.18
N GLN A 574 -42.15 36.75 4.78
CA GLN A 574 -42.36 37.84 3.83
C GLN A 574 -43.41 38.82 4.35
N THR A 575 -43.11 40.11 4.28
CA THR A 575 -44.04 41.19 4.63
C THR A 575 -44.06 42.21 3.51
N GLU A 576 -45.24 42.62 3.08
CA GLU A 576 -45.45 43.77 2.20
C GLU A 576 -46.12 44.87 3.02
N THR A 577 -45.42 45.99 3.20
CA THR A 577 -45.85 47.10 4.07
C THR A 577 -46.91 47.98 3.40
N ALA A 578 -46.76 48.21 2.10
CA ALA A 578 -47.74 48.86 1.22
C ALA A 578 -47.42 48.49 -0.24
N PRO A 579 -48.42 48.50 -1.14
CA PRO A 579 -48.18 48.23 -2.56
C PRO A 579 -47.30 49.33 -3.18
N LEU A 580 -46.33 48.91 -3.98
CA LEU A 580 -45.55 49.82 -4.84
C LEU A 580 -46.50 50.49 -5.85
N ALA A 581 -46.23 51.76 -6.18
CA ALA A 581 -47.01 52.47 -7.19
C ALA A 581 -46.91 51.75 -8.54
N ALA A 582 -48.00 51.73 -9.32
CA ALA A 582 -48.08 50.94 -10.55
C ALA A 582 -47.07 51.39 -11.63
N ASP A 583 -46.59 52.63 -11.55
CA ASP A 583 -45.58 53.25 -12.42
C ASP A 583 -44.16 53.22 -11.83
N ALA A 584 -43.99 52.74 -10.59
CA ALA A 584 -42.67 52.66 -9.94
C ALA A 584 -41.87 51.47 -10.48
N LYS A 585 -40.61 51.71 -10.86
CA LYS A 585 -39.65 50.64 -11.19
C LYS A 585 -39.18 49.96 -9.89
N PRO A 586 -39.52 48.68 -9.65
CA PRO A 586 -39.11 48.00 -8.42
C PRO A 586 -37.61 47.64 -8.48
N VAL A 587 -36.90 47.86 -7.38
CA VAL A 587 -35.50 47.47 -7.19
C VAL A 587 -35.40 46.62 -5.93
N THR A 588 -34.87 45.40 -6.07
CA THR A 588 -34.57 44.49 -4.96
C THR A 588 -33.13 44.67 -4.52
N ILE A 589 -32.96 44.98 -3.24
CA ILE A 589 -31.67 45.05 -2.55
C ILE A 589 -31.49 43.76 -1.77
N THR A 590 -30.41 43.03 -2.04
CA THR A 590 -30.03 41.82 -1.31
C THR A 590 -28.96 42.17 -0.29
N THR A 591 -29.08 41.68 0.93
CA THR A 591 -28.03 41.82 1.96
C THR A 591 -27.93 40.57 2.82
N HIS A 592 -26.71 40.17 3.13
CA HIS A 592 -26.40 39.08 4.04
C HIS A 592 -25.84 39.63 5.36
N PHE A 593 -26.25 39.04 6.49
CA PHE A 593 -25.74 39.35 7.81
C PHE A 593 -24.93 38.19 8.38
N ALA A 594 -23.85 38.49 9.10
CA ALA A 594 -23.05 37.46 9.79
C ALA A 594 -23.79 36.77 10.95
N ASP A 595 -24.83 37.40 11.51
CA ASP A 595 -25.62 36.89 12.64
C ASP A 595 -27.13 36.98 12.33
N GLN A 596 -27.81 35.84 12.45
CA GLN A 596 -29.26 35.69 12.29
C GLN A 596 -30.04 36.69 13.15
N ALA A 597 -29.61 36.95 14.38
CA ALA A 597 -30.33 37.83 15.31
C ALA A 597 -30.37 39.29 14.81
N ILE A 598 -29.35 39.71 14.06
CA ILE A 598 -29.29 41.04 13.44
C ILE A 598 -30.26 41.11 12.27
N ALA A 599 -30.24 40.10 11.40
CA ALA A 599 -31.21 39.98 10.30
C ALA A 599 -32.65 39.99 10.81
N ASP A 600 -32.91 39.27 11.91
CA ASP A 600 -34.25 39.21 12.51
C ASP A 600 -34.72 40.57 13.01
N ALA A 601 -33.83 41.31 13.67
CA ALA A 601 -34.12 42.64 14.21
C ALA A 601 -34.34 43.68 13.09
N GLU A 602 -33.57 43.61 12.00
CA GLU A 602 -33.74 44.51 10.86
C GLU A 602 -35.01 44.21 10.06
N TYR A 603 -35.34 42.93 9.86
CA TYR A 603 -36.62 42.56 9.28
C TYR A 603 -37.80 43.10 10.10
N ASP A 604 -37.77 42.97 11.42
CA ASP A 604 -38.83 43.45 12.33
C ASP A 604 -38.99 44.98 12.30
N LYS A 605 -37.94 45.72 11.92
CA LYS A 605 -37.99 47.18 11.69
C LYS A 605 -38.55 47.49 10.31
N LEU A 606 -38.00 46.88 9.26
CA LEU A 606 -38.40 47.13 7.87
C LEU A 606 -39.85 46.70 7.60
N SER A 607 -40.31 45.62 8.20
CA SER A 607 -41.72 45.15 8.15
C SER A 607 -42.72 46.13 8.78
N LYS A 608 -42.26 47.14 9.51
CA LYS A 608 -43.08 48.22 10.11
C LYS A 608 -42.81 49.58 9.47
N SER A 609 -42.11 49.62 8.34
CA SER A 609 -41.84 50.85 7.61
C SER A 609 -43.14 51.52 7.15
N GLU A 610 -43.16 52.85 7.18
CA GLU A 610 -44.25 53.65 6.59
C GLU A 610 -44.09 53.80 5.06
N HIS A 611 -42.93 53.43 4.52
CA HIS A 611 -42.64 53.43 3.08
C HIS A 611 -43.03 52.10 2.44
N PRO A 612 -43.47 52.10 1.16
CA PRO A 612 -43.81 50.87 0.45
C PRO A 612 -42.56 50.02 0.21
N LEU A 613 -42.46 48.94 0.99
CA LEU A 613 -41.42 47.93 0.96
C LEU A 613 -42.03 46.53 0.91
N ARG A 614 -41.41 45.66 0.11
CA ARG A 614 -41.58 44.20 0.23
C ARG A 614 -40.30 43.63 0.80
N VAL A 615 -40.40 42.97 1.95
CA VAL A 615 -39.26 42.43 2.69
C VAL A 615 -39.43 40.93 2.77
N GLN A 616 -38.46 40.18 2.27
CA GLN A 616 -38.37 38.72 2.40
C GLN A 616 -37.09 38.39 3.16
N GLN A 617 -37.19 37.48 4.12
CA GLN A 617 -36.06 36.92 4.84
C GLN A 617 -35.98 35.42 4.57
N ILE A 618 -34.76 34.93 4.36
CA ILE A 618 -34.40 33.51 4.37
C ILE A 618 -33.12 33.43 5.18
N GLY A 619 -33.13 32.73 6.31
CA GLY A 619 -32.01 32.70 7.25
C GLY A 619 -31.51 34.12 7.57
N PRO A 620 -30.19 34.36 7.49
CA PRO A 620 -29.60 35.66 7.79
C PRO A 620 -29.57 36.62 6.58
N THR A 621 -30.23 36.25 5.48
CA THR A 621 -30.25 37.05 4.24
C THR A 621 -31.60 37.76 4.10
N LEU A 622 -31.57 39.06 3.82
CA LEU A 622 -32.74 39.89 3.54
C LEU A 622 -32.79 40.32 2.08
N PHE A 623 -33.96 40.22 1.48
CA PHE A 623 -34.30 40.77 0.18
C PHE A 623 -35.34 41.87 0.37
N VAL A 624 -34.97 43.11 0.03
CA VAL A 624 -35.82 44.29 0.23
C VAL A 624 -36.12 44.94 -1.11
N THR A 625 -37.36 44.83 -1.57
CA THR A 625 -37.83 45.49 -2.79
C THR A 625 -38.46 46.83 -2.46
N THR A 626 -37.99 47.89 -3.13
CA THR A 626 -38.51 49.27 -3.02
C THR A 626 -38.58 49.95 -4.39
N ALA A 627 -39.07 51.19 -4.46
CA ALA A 627 -39.09 51.97 -5.69
C ALA A 627 -37.69 52.51 -6.02
N ALA A 628 -37.32 52.53 -7.31
CA ALA A 628 -36.07 53.11 -7.77
C ALA A 628 -35.90 54.59 -7.34
N GLY A 629 -34.65 55.05 -7.22
CA GLY A 629 -34.30 56.41 -6.78
C GLY A 629 -33.94 56.48 -5.30
N GLU A 630 -34.27 57.58 -4.63
CA GLU A 630 -33.83 57.90 -3.25
C GLU A 630 -34.23 56.83 -2.21
N ALA A 631 -35.30 56.06 -2.46
CA ALA A 631 -35.72 54.98 -1.58
C ALA A 631 -34.72 53.81 -1.56
N VAL A 632 -34.04 53.53 -2.67
CA VAL A 632 -32.97 52.52 -2.74
C VAL A 632 -31.81 52.95 -1.84
N ASP A 633 -31.34 54.19 -2.00
CA ASP A 633 -30.22 54.74 -1.22
C ASP A 633 -30.50 54.68 0.28
N ASN A 634 -31.69 55.09 0.71
CA ASN A 634 -32.09 55.08 2.12
C ASN A 634 -32.09 53.66 2.71
N VAL A 635 -32.63 52.68 1.98
CA VAL A 635 -32.66 51.28 2.43
C VAL A 635 -31.25 50.70 2.46
N THR A 636 -30.43 50.95 1.44
CA THR A 636 -29.03 50.51 1.38
C THR A 636 -28.23 51.09 2.55
N GLU A 637 -28.36 52.37 2.88
CA GLU A 637 -27.69 52.98 4.03
C GLU A 637 -28.14 52.38 5.36
N GLN A 638 -29.44 52.12 5.53
CA GLN A 638 -29.97 51.46 6.72
C GLN A 638 -29.37 50.07 6.92
N LEU A 639 -29.36 49.25 5.86
CA LEU A 639 -28.83 47.88 5.91
C LEU A 639 -27.31 47.87 6.16
N LYS A 640 -26.56 48.79 5.57
CA LYS A 640 -25.12 49.00 5.88
C LYS A 640 -24.90 49.39 7.33
N ALA A 641 -25.71 50.29 7.87
CA ALA A 641 -25.59 50.74 9.26
C ALA A 641 -25.86 49.61 10.27
N ALA A 642 -26.67 48.62 9.91
CA ALA A 642 -26.92 47.42 10.70
C ALA A 642 -25.81 46.36 10.57
N GLY A 643 -24.79 46.59 9.72
CA GLY A 643 -23.67 45.68 9.51
C GLY A 643 -23.89 44.64 8.40
N GLY A 644 -24.88 44.83 7.53
CA GLY A 644 -25.06 44.02 6.33
C GLY A 644 -24.25 44.55 5.14
N GLU A 645 -24.14 43.72 4.10
CA GLU A 645 -23.47 44.06 2.82
C GLU A 645 -24.52 44.15 1.69
N PRO A 646 -25.28 45.27 1.58
CA PRO A 646 -26.35 45.38 0.61
C PRO A 646 -25.86 45.75 -0.80
N PHE A 647 -26.45 45.10 -1.80
CA PHE A 647 -26.26 45.42 -3.22
C PHE A 647 -27.60 45.27 -4.00
N PRO A 648 -27.82 46.03 -5.08
CA PRO A 648 -29.08 46.03 -5.81
C PRO A 648 -29.16 44.88 -6.83
N SER A 649 -29.46 43.68 -6.34
CA SER A 649 -29.45 42.43 -7.13
C SER A 649 -30.36 42.44 -8.36
N SER A 650 -31.48 43.18 -8.36
CA SER A 650 -32.38 43.21 -9.52
C SER A 650 -31.87 44.07 -10.68
N THR A 651 -30.98 45.03 -10.42
CA THR A 651 -30.42 45.91 -11.46
C THR A 651 -28.99 45.54 -11.84
N GLU A 652 -28.17 45.14 -10.88
CA GLU A 652 -26.76 44.76 -11.09
C GLU A 652 -26.58 43.25 -11.33
N GLY A 653 -27.58 42.44 -10.99
CA GLY A 653 -27.48 40.98 -10.98
C GLY A 653 -26.89 40.44 -9.67
N ALA A 654 -27.06 39.13 -9.46
CA ALA A 654 -26.51 38.38 -8.35
C ALA A 654 -26.04 37.01 -8.81
N VAL A 655 -25.00 36.49 -8.15
CA VAL A 655 -24.61 35.08 -8.24
C VAL A 655 -25.22 34.36 -7.05
N LEU A 656 -26.19 33.48 -7.33
CA LEU A 656 -26.79 32.59 -6.34
C LEU A 656 -26.07 31.25 -6.39
N ARG A 657 -25.41 30.85 -5.30
CA ARG A 657 -24.83 29.51 -5.15
C ARG A 657 -25.71 28.70 -4.22
N VAL A 658 -26.09 27.49 -4.61
CA VAL A 658 -26.86 26.59 -3.77
C VAL A 658 -26.27 25.19 -3.85
N MET A 659 -25.96 24.60 -2.69
CA MET A 659 -25.38 23.28 -2.58
C MET A 659 -26.28 22.37 -1.75
N THR A 660 -26.41 21.10 -2.13
CA THR A 660 -27.22 20.13 -1.40
C THR A 660 -26.63 18.72 -1.47
N ILE A 661 -27.08 17.82 -0.59
CA ILE A 661 -26.67 16.41 -0.57
C ILE A 661 -27.85 15.55 -1.03
N ALA A 662 -27.73 14.92 -2.20
CA ALA A 662 -28.68 13.90 -2.64
C ALA A 662 -28.50 12.61 -1.83
N VAL A 663 -29.59 11.94 -1.47
CA VAL A 663 -29.54 10.70 -0.66
C VAL A 663 -28.95 9.50 -1.43
N THR A 664 -28.95 9.54 -2.76
CA THR A 664 -28.32 8.52 -3.62
C THR A 664 -27.40 9.18 -4.64
N SER A 665 -26.29 8.51 -5.00
CA SER A 665 -25.30 9.04 -5.95
C SER A 665 -25.88 9.27 -7.34
N ASN A 666 -26.79 8.38 -7.76
CA ASN A 666 -27.49 8.52 -9.03
C ASN A 666 -28.44 9.73 -9.02
N GLY A 667 -28.96 10.13 -7.86
CA GLY A 667 -29.86 11.27 -7.73
C GLY A 667 -29.18 12.60 -8.05
N ALA A 668 -27.96 12.83 -7.55
CA ALA A 668 -27.24 14.08 -7.83
C ALA A 668 -26.86 14.21 -9.32
N GLU A 669 -26.44 13.10 -9.96
CA GLU A 669 -26.13 13.09 -11.40
C GLU A 669 -27.38 13.31 -12.26
N GLU A 670 -28.51 12.67 -11.92
CA GLU A 670 -29.77 12.82 -12.64
C GLU A 670 -30.31 14.26 -12.54
N MET A 671 -30.27 14.85 -11.35
CA MET A 671 -30.65 16.25 -11.14
C MET A 671 -29.73 17.23 -11.89
N LEU A 672 -28.43 16.93 -11.97
CA LEU A 672 -27.52 17.76 -12.76
C LEU A 672 -27.80 17.64 -14.26
N GLU A 673 -28.10 16.43 -14.75
CA GLU A 673 -28.50 16.21 -16.15
C GLU A 673 -29.79 16.97 -16.49
N ASP A 674 -30.75 16.98 -15.57
CA ASP A 674 -31.97 17.79 -15.65
C ASP A 674 -31.64 19.29 -15.82
N VAL A 675 -30.77 19.84 -14.99
CA VAL A 675 -30.33 21.25 -15.07
C VAL A 675 -29.60 21.53 -16.39
N ARG A 676 -28.69 20.65 -16.81
CA ARG A 676 -27.97 20.78 -18.09
C ARG A 676 -28.92 20.78 -19.28
N SER A 677 -30.00 19.98 -19.21
CA SER A 677 -31.03 19.98 -20.25
C SER A 677 -31.74 21.33 -20.38
N TYR A 678 -31.78 22.15 -19.33
CA TYR A 678 -32.40 23.48 -19.30
C TYR A 678 -31.39 24.63 -19.49
N GLN A 679 -30.10 24.31 -19.65
CA GLN A 679 -29.07 25.34 -19.68
C GLN A 679 -29.21 26.28 -20.89
N ALA A 680 -29.05 27.59 -20.63
CA ALA A 680 -28.88 28.64 -21.65
C ALA A 680 -30.02 28.83 -22.68
N PHE A 681 -31.26 28.44 -22.35
CA PHE A 681 -32.40 28.82 -23.17
C PHE A 681 -32.81 30.28 -22.90
N PRO A 682 -33.16 31.05 -23.94
CA PRO A 682 -33.71 32.40 -23.75
C PRO A 682 -34.96 32.36 -22.87
N ALA A 683 -34.98 33.19 -21.82
CA ALA A 683 -36.04 33.17 -20.81
C ALA A 683 -37.46 33.39 -21.41
N PHE A 684 -37.55 34.13 -22.52
CA PHE A 684 -38.83 34.39 -23.19
C PHE A 684 -39.45 33.14 -23.84
N LEU A 685 -38.68 32.05 -24.02
CA LEU A 685 -39.23 30.78 -24.55
C LEU A 685 -40.17 30.08 -23.57
N GLN A 686 -40.14 30.47 -22.28
CA GLN A 686 -40.98 29.91 -21.22
C GLN A 686 -40.99 28.37 -21.19
N ILE A 687 -39.81 27.80 -21.45
CA ILE A 687 -39.55 26.37 -21.31
C ILE A 687 -39.63 26.03 -19.82
N MET A 688 -40.23 24.89 -19.50
CA MET A 688 -40.41 24.41 -18.14
C MET A 688 -39.04 24.09 -17.51
N PRO A 689 -38.62 24.81 -16.46
CA PRO A 689 -37.38 24.48 -15.76
C PRO A 689 -37.53 23.18 -14.95
N PRO A 690 -36.43 22.47 -14.64
CA PRO A 690 -36.48 21.23 -13.88
C PRO A 690 -37.03 21.38 -12.46
N TRP A 691 -36.84 22.56 -11.87
CA TRP A 691 -37.37 22.88 -10.54
C TRP A 691 -38.86 23.29 -10.54
N ASP A 692 -39.51 23.34 -11.71
CA ASP A 692 -40.96 23.52 -11.79
C ASP A 692 -41.69 22.26 -11.30
N PRO A 693 -42.72 22.37 -10.44
CA PRO A 693 -43.49 21.21 -10.00
C PRO A 693 -44.10 20.37 -11.15
N ALA A 694 -44.37 20.98 -12.29
CA ALA A 694 -44.88 20.28 -13.47
C ALA A 694 -43.84 19.36 -14.13
N TRP A 695 -42.55 19.61 -13.93
CA TRP A 695 -41.46 18.75 -14.43
C TRP A 695 -41.49 17.38 -13.74
N ASP A 696 -41.62 17.40 -12.41
CA ASP A 696 -41.71 16.19 -11.58
C ASP A 696 -43.04 15.45 -11.83
N ALA A 697 -44.12 16.19 -12.11
CA ALA A 697 -45.43 15.64 -12.43
C ALA A 697 -45.50 14.96 -13.81
N ALA A 698 -44.55 15.22 -14.70
CA ALA A 698 -44.49 14.58 -16.01
C ALA A 698 -44.13 13.09 -15.91
N THR A 699 -44.50 12.31 -16.92
CA THR A 699 -44.04 10.91 -17.02
C THR A 699 -42.57 10.83 -17.41
N ASP A 700 -41.88 9.74 -17.04
CA ASP A 700 -40.47 9.53 -17.41
C ASP A 700 -40.24 9.63 -18.92
N GLU A 701 -41.18 9.11 -19.71
CA GLU A 701 -41.12 9.17 -21.17
C GLU A 701 -41.24 10.61 -21.70
N GLN A 702 -42.07 11.45 -21.08
CA GLN A 702 -42.17 12.87 -21.45
C GLN A 702 -40.90 13.64 -21.10
N ARG A 703 -40.36 13.45 -19.88
CA ARG A 703 -39.09 14.06 -19.48
C ARG A 703 -37.97 13.66 -20.42
N ARG A 704 -37.87 12.37 -20.77
CA ARG A 704 -36.89 11.87 -21.74
C ARG A 704 -37.02 12.54 -23.11
N GLN A 705 -38.25 12.65 -23.63
CA GLN A 705 -38.52 13.34 -24.89
C GLN A 705 -38.11 14.81 -24.85
N TRP A 706 -38.42 15.53 -23.77
CA TRP A 706 -38.01 16.94 -23.61
C TRP A 706 -36.50 17.09 -23.51
N LYS A 707 -35.81 16.22 -22.75
CA LYS A 707 -34.34 16.21 -22.65
C LYS A 707 -33.70 16.00 -24.01
N GLU A 708 -34.13 14.98 -24.75
CA GLU A 708 -33.63 14.68 -26.09
C GLU A 708 -33.86 15.84 -27.06
N ALA A 709 -35.05 16.45 -27.03
CA ALA A 709 -35.38 17.60 -27.88
C ALA A 709 -34.53 18.83 -27.52
N ARG A 710 -34.34 19.13 -26.23
CA ARG A 710 -33.50 20.24 -25.75
C ARG A 710 -32.05 20.08 -26.16
N GLN A 711 -31.49 18.88 -25.98
CA GLN A 711 -30.12 18.58 -26.38
C GLN A 711 -29.95 18.71 -27.90
N GLN A 712 -30.84 18.11 -28.69
CA GLN A 712 -30.80 18.21 -30.15
C GLN A 712 -30.92 19.66 -30.61
N TYR A 713 -31.80 20.45 -30.01
CA TYR A 713 -31.92 21.87 -30.32
C TYR A 713 -30.61 22.62 -30.03
N GLN A 714 -30.01 22.41 -28.85
CA GLN A 714 -28.73 23.04 -28.49
C GLN A 714 -27.61 22.69 -29.47
N GLU A 715 -27.53 21.44 -29.91
CA GLU A 715 -26.53 20.99 -30.89
C GLU A 715 -26.79 21.57 -32.30
N LEU A 716 -28.05 21.69 -32.70
CA LEU A 716 -28.43 22.07 -34.06
C LEU A 716 -28.58 23.58 -34.29
N GLN A 717 -28.87 24.36 -33.24
CA GLN A 717 -29.01 25.82 -33.34
C GLN A 717 -27.67 26.52 -33.62
N VAL A 718 -26.55 25.90 -33.23
CA VAL A 718 -25.21 26.46 -33.45
C VAL A 718 -24.78 26.24 -34.91
N ILE A 719 -24.66 27.33 -35.66
CA ILE A 719 -24.12 27.31 -37.02
C ILE A 719 -22.60 27.36 -36.97
N GLN A 720 -21.95 26.34 -37.52
CA GLN A 720 -20.50 26.32 -37.74
C GLN A 720 -20.20 26.56 -39.22
N PHE A 721 -19.41 27.58 -39.49
CA PHE A 721 -18.89 27.87 -40.82
C PHE A 721 -17.60 27.07 -41.02
N THR A 722 -17.62 26.09 -41.94
CA THR A 722 -16.50 25.17 -42.19
C THR A 722 -15.86 25.37 -43.56
N ASP A 723 -16.22 26.44 -44.27
CA ASP A 723 -15.61 26.77 -45.54
C ASP A 723 -14.13 27.16 -45.34
N PRO A 724 -13.25 26.86 -46.32
CA PRO A 724 -11.80 27.08 -46.18
C PRO A 724 -11.41 28.52 -45.87
N GLU A 725 -12.19 29.50 -46.32
CA GLU A 725 -11.90 30.93 -46.17
C GLU A 725 -12.19 31.39 -44.74
N THR A 726 -13.32 30.96 -44.15
CA THR A 726 -13.60 31.15 -42.71
C THR A 726 -12.51 30.52 -41.84
N LEU A 727 -12.13 29.26 -42.09
CA LEU A 727 -11.11 28.56 -41.29
C LEU A 727 -9.75 29.25 -41.36
N GLN A 728 -9.40 29.81 -42.52
CA GLN A 728 -8.18 30.58 -42.71
C GLN A 728 -8.21 31.89 -41.91
N MET A 729 -9.31 32.65 -41.96
CA MET A 729 -9.45 33.89 -41.22
C MET A 729 -9.43 33.65 -39.69
N GLN A 730 -10.06 32.58 -39.20
CA GLN A 730 -10.02 32.19 -37.78
C GLN A 730 -8.60 31.82 -37.31
N ALA A 731 -7.83 31.12 -38.16
CA ALA A 731 -6.43 30.83 -37.87
C ALA A 731 -5.58 32.12 -37.82
N GLU A 732 -5.80 33.04 -38.77
CA GLU A 732 -5.10 34.34 -38.78
C GLU A 732 -5.46 35.21 -37.56
N MET A 733 -6.73 35.22 -37.15
CA MET A 733 -7.15 35.90 -35.92
C MET A 733 -6.49 35.34 -34.68
N SER A 734 -6.35 34.00 -34.59
CA SER A 734 -5.68 33.35 -33.46
C SER A 734 -4.20 33.76 -33.36
N GLU A 735 -3.52 33.95 -34.50
CA GLU A 735 -2.15 34.48 -34.54
C GLU A 735 -2.10 35.96 -34.11
N VAL A 736 -3.04 36.79 -34.55
CA VAL A 736 -3.09 38.23 -34.22
C VAL A 736 -3.43 38.50 -32.75
N ILE A 737 -4.30 37.68 -32.14
CA ILE A 737 -4.62 37.75 -30.70
C ILE A 737 -3.37 37.50 -29.85
N LEU A 738 -2.49 36.60 -30.28
CA LEU A 738 -1.21 36.32 -29.59
C LEU A 738 -0.18 37.45 -29.73
N GLU A 739 -0.33 38.32 -30.71
CA GLU A 739 0.57 39.45 -30.99
C GLU A 739 0.06 40.81 -30.44
N GLU A 740 -1.04 40.83 -29.66
CA GLU A 740 -1.68 42.05 -29.11
C GLU A 740 -2.07 43.11 -30.16
N GLY A 741 -2.39 42.70 -31.40
CA GLY A 741 -2.73 43.61 -32.50
C GLY A 741 -4.23 43.95 -32.61
N THR A 742 -4.72 44.99 -31.94
CA THR A 742 -6.15 45.35 -31.90
C THR A 742 -6.74 45.81 -33.25
N GLU A 743 -6.05 46.67 -34.00
CA GLU A 743 -6.56 47.19 -35.29
C GLU A 743 -6.67 46.10 -36.37
N LYS A 744 -5.69 45.20 -36.44
CA LYS A 744 -5.72 44.08 -37.40
C LYS A 744 -6.78 43.05 -37.04
N LEU A 745 -7.04 42.87 -35.74
CA LEU A 745 -8.10 42.00 -35.25
C LEU A 745 -9.49 42.56 -35.63
N GLU A 746 -9.73 43.85 -35.46
CA GLU A 746 -10.97 44.51 -35.87
C GLU A 746 -11.22 44.37 -37.39
N GLU A 747 -10.19 44.61 -38.22
CA GLU A 747 -10.33 44.44 -39.68
C GLU A 747 -10.63 42.99 -40.09
N LEU A 748 -10.02 42.01 -39.41
CA LEU A 748 -10.27 40.59 -39.64
C LEU A 748 -11.67 40.17 -39.17
N LEU A 749 -12.14 40.71 -38.04
CA LEU A 749 -13.49 40.49 -37.52
C LEU A 749 -14.54 41.01 -38.51
N GLU A 750 -14.41 42.25 -38.98
CA GLU A 750 -15.33 42.82 -39.98
C GLU A 750 -15.38 41.99 -41.27
N LYS A 751 -14.22 41.52 -41.74
CA LYS A 751 -14.13 40.65 -42.93
C LYS A 751 -14.78 39.29 -42.70
N LEU A 752 -14.53 38.69 -41.55
CA LEU A 752 -15.11 37.40 -41.17
C LEU A 752 -16.62 37.51 -41.07
N ASP A 753 -17.14 38.54 -40.41
CA ASP A 753 -18.57 38.79 -40.25
C ASP A 753 -19.25 39.01 -41.61
N ALA A 754 -18.66 39.83 -42.48
CA ALA A 754 -19.17 40.08 -43.83
C ALA A 754 -19.20 38.79 -44.68
N HIS A 755 -18.16 37.96 -44.59
CA HIS A 755 -18.09 36.68 -45.31
C HIS A 755 -19.11 35.68 -44.77
N GLN A 756 -19.19 35.52 -43.45
CA GLN A 756 -20.15 34.64 -42.79
C GLN A 756 -21.59 35.06 -43.07
N ALA A 757 -21.90 36.37 -43.06
CA ALA A 757 -23.21 36.89 -43.44
C ALA A 757 -23.62 36.45 -44.86
N GLY A 758 -22.68 36.46 -45.82
CA GLY A 758 -22.92 35.99 -47.18
C GLY A 758 -23.15 34.47 -47.29
N GLN A 759 -22.50 33.67 -46.44
CA GLN A 759 -22.65 32.21 -46.42
C GLN A 759 -23.86 31.73 -45.59
N ARG A 760 -24.32 32.54 -44.63
CA ARG A 760 -25.33 32.17 -43.64
C ARG A 760 -26.60 31.56 -44.23
N PRO A 761 -27.25 32.12 -45.29
CA PRO A 761 -28.47 31.53 -45.85
C PRO A 761 -28.26 30.11 -46.39
N LYS A 762 -27.08 29.85 -46.98
CA LYS A 762 -26.73 28.53 -47.51
C LYS A 762 -26.51 27.53 -46.38
N VAL A 763 -25.75 27.90 -45.36
CA VAL A 763 -25.45 27.02 -44.21
C VAL A 763 -26.71 26.73 -43.40
N VAL A 764 -27.58 27.73 -43.20
CA VAL A 764 -28.92 27.55 -42.59
C VAL A 764 -29.76 26.56 -43.40
N ALA A 765 -29.83 26.71 -44.72
CA ALA A 765 -30.60 25.82 -45.58
C ALA A 765 -30.08 24.37 -45.53
N GLU A 766 -28.77 24.18 -45.55
CA GLU A 766 -28.13 22.86 -45.39
C GLU A 766 -28.42 22.25 -44.00
N ARG A 767 -28.34 23.06 -42.93
CA ARG A 767 -28.66 22.61 -41.58
C ARG A 767 -30.13 22.19 -41.47
N LEU A 768 -31.08 22.99 -41.95
CA LEU A 768 -32.51 22.66 -41.92
C LEU A 768 -32.83 21.41 -42.76
N ALA A 769 -32.13 21.20 -43.88
CA ALA A 769 -32.29 20.01 -44.71
C ALA A 769 -31.77 18.72 -44.02
N SER A 770 -30.80 18.84 -43.10
CA SER A 770 -30.23 17.71 -42.36
C SER A 770 -31.14 17.14 -41.27
N VAL A 771 -32.14 17.92 -40.82
CA VAL A 771 -33.02 17.54 -39.70
C VAL A 771 -34.21 16.78 -40.25
N GLU A 772 -34.40 15.51 -39.89
CA GLU A 772 -35.50 14.68 -40.40
C GLU A 772 -36.85 15.00 -39.74
N GLU A 773 -36.84 15.24 -38.42
CA GLU A 773 -38.05 15.46 -37.62
C GLU A 773 -38.72 16.81 -37.94
N PRO A 774 -40.01 16.84 -38.35
CA PRO A 774 -40.68 18.07 -38.76
C PRO A 774 -40.78 19.13 -37.66
N ALA A 775 -41.02 18.74 -36.42
CA ALA A 775 -41.20 19.68 -35.32
C ALA A 775 -39.88 20.36 -34.95
N MET A 776 -38.79 19.60 -34.82
CA MET A 776 -37.44 20.13 -34.63
C MET A 776 -37.00 21.03 -35.78
N ARG A 777 -37.29 20.64 -37.04
CA ARG A 777 -37.00 21.47 -38.22
C ARG A 777 -37.74 22.82 -38.17
N ASN A 778 -39.01 22.83 -37.75
CA ASN A 778 -39.79 24.07 -37.61
C ASN A 778 -39.25 24.97 -36.50
N LEU A 779 -38.86 24.39 -35.36
CA LEU A 779 -38.22 25.11 -34.26
C LEU A 779 -36.90 25.76 -34.69
N LEU A 780 -36.04 25.03 -35.39
CA LEU A 780 -34.77 25.58 -35.90
C LEU A 780 -35.01 26.66 -36.97
N ALA A 781 -36.01 26.48 -37.83
CA ALA A 781 -36.38 27.50 -38.81
C ALA A 781 -36.85 28.79 -38.13
N ALA A 782 -37.65 28.69 -37.06
CA ALA A 782 -38.06 29.83 -36.27
C ALA A 782 -36.89 30.49 -35.54
N HIS A 783 -35.94 29.70 -35.00
CA HIS A 783 -34.73 30.22 -34.36
C HIS A 783 -33.87 31.02 -35.34
N PHE A 784 -33.61 30.48 -36.53
CA PHE A 784 -32.79 31.17 -37.53
C PHE A 784 -33.48 32.43 -38.06
N ALA A 785 -34.82 32.40 -38.25
CA ALA A 785 -35.57 33.59 -38.64
C ALA A 785 -35.55 34.67 -37.54
N HIS A 786 -35.64 34.29 -36.27
CA HIS A 786 -35.48 35.21 -35.14
C HIS A 786 -34.08 35.82 -35.11
N ALA A 787 -33.03 35.01 -35.23
CA ALA A 787 -31.65 35.48 -35.24
C ALA A 787 -31.35 36.41 -36.44
N GLU A 788 -31.92 36.14 -37.61
CA GLU A 788 -31.79 37.00 -38.79
C GLU A 788 -32.54 38.33 -38.58
N ALA A 789 -33.76 38.29 -38.06
CA ALA A 789 -34.52 39.50 -37.73
C ALA A 789 -33.83 40.37 -36.67
N MET A 790 -33.17 39.78 -35.67
CA MET A 790 -32.38 40.52 -34.68
C MET A 790 -31.21 41.28 -35.32
N ILE A 791 -30.58 40.71 -36.36
CA ILE A 791 -29.47 41.36 -37.06
C ILE A 791 -30.00 42.46 -37.99
N GLU A 792 -31.08 42.20 -38.72
CA GLU A 792 -31.63 43.17 -39.69
C GLU A 792 -32.38 44.33 -39.05
N ARG A 793 -33.01 44.09 -37.89
CA ARG A 793 -33.89 45.03 -37.18
C ARG A 793 -33.49 45.17 -35.72
N GLU A 794 -32.20 45.33 -35.45
CA GLU A 794 -31.65 45.40 -34.09
C GLU A 794 -32.40 46.39 -33.18
N GLU A 795 -32.77 47.57 -33.70
CA GLU A 795 -33.54 48.60 -32.99
C GLU A 795 -34.93 48.12 -32.51
N ASP A 796 -35.55 47.15 -33.19
CA ASP A 796 -36.86 46.58 -32.79
C ASP A 796 -36.73 45.64 -31.58
N PHE A 797 -35.57 45.00 -31.41
CA PHE A 797 -35.28 44.04 -30.33
C PHE A 797 -34.57 44.70 -29.15
N PHE A 798 -33.78 45.75 -29.42
CA PHE A 798 -33.02 46.52 -28.44
C PHE A 798 -33.24 48.03 -28.66
N PRO A 799 -34.46 48.55 -28.41
CA PRO A 799 -34.73 49.97 -28.57
C PRO A 799 -33.82 50.78 -27.64
N GLU A 800 -33.12 51.78 -28.17
CA GLU A 800 -32.39 52.75 -27.35
C GLU A 800 -33.38 53.40 -26.37
N LEU A 801 -33.07 53.35 -25.08
CA LEU A 801 -33.82 54.01 -24.01
C LEU A 801 -33.64 55.53 -24.08
N ILE A 802 -34.09 56.17 -25.17
CA ILE A 802 -34.20 57.62 -25.26
C ILE A 802 -35.54 57.99 -24.60
N ASP A 803 -35.46 58.62 -23.43
CA ASP A 803 -36.58 59.14 -22.62
C ASP A 803 -37.55 58.11 -22.00
N GLY A 804 -37.18 56.83 -21.89
CA GLY A 804 -37.80 55.89 -20.95
C GLY A 804 -39.27 55.52 -21.19
N GLU A 805 -39.87 55.84 -22.35
CA GLU A 805 -41.31 55.67 -22.60
C GLU A 805 -41.71 54.55 -23.57
N SER A 806 -40.78 53.88 -24.25
CA SER A 806 -41.14 52.76 -25.15
C SER A 806 -40.81 51.41 -24.52
N PRO A 807 -41.76 50.74 -23.84
CA PRO A 807 -41.56 49.38 -23.38
C PRO A 807 -41.34 48.45 -24.58
N ARG A 808 -40.32 47.58 -24.50
CA ARG A 808 -40.10 46.54 -25.53
C ARG A 808 -41.36 45.69 -25.66
N GLN A 809 -41.81 45.48 -26.88
CA GLN A 809 -42.93 44.61 -27.20
C GLN A 809 -42.43 43.32 -27.84
N MET A 810 -43.23 42.26 -27.68
CA MET A 810 -42.97 40.96 -28.30
C MET A 810 -43.01 41.06 -29.82
N GLN A 811 -41.97 40.57 -30.47
CA GLN A 811 -41.83 40.56 -31.92
C GLN A 811 -42.52 39.32 -32.53
N PRO A 812 -43.03 39.40 -33.77
CA PRO A 812 -43.65 38.24 -34.44
C PRO A 812 -42.74 37.01 -34.55
N GLU A 813 -41.42 37.22 -34.65
CA GLU A 813 -40.43 36.14 -34.67
C GLU A 813 -40.28 35.46 -33.31
N GLU A 814 -40.39 36.22 -32.21
CA GLU A 814 -40.39 35.67 -30.85
C GLU A 814 -41.65 34.83 -30.62
N GLU A 815 -42.82 35.29 -31.10
CA GLU A 815 -44.08 34.53 -31.05
C GLU A 815 -43.99 33.18 -31.77
N ARG A 816 -43.50 33.20 -33.01
CA ARG A 816 -43.30 31.95 -33.79
C ARG A 816 -42.29 31.02 -33.13
N LEU A 817 -41.24 31.58 -32.54
CA LEU A 817 -40.22 30.79 -31.86
C LEU A 817 -40.76 30.17 -30.57
N ILE A 818 -41.56 30.91 -29.79
CA ILE A 818 -42.28 30.38 -28.64
C ILE A 818 -43.23 29.26 -29.10
N GLU A 819 -44.08 29.48 -30.09
CA GLU A 819 -44.99 28.42 -30.57
C GLU A 819 -44.25 27.14 -31.02
N ALA A 820 -43.12 27.29 -31.69
CA ALA A 820 -42.32 26.17 -32.16
C ALA A 820 -41.54 25.47 -31.03
N ALA A 821 -41.25 26.16 -29.92
CA ALA A 821 -40.53 25.63 -28.77
C ALA A 821 -41.37 24.70 -27.88
N ALA A 822 -42.65 24.46 -28.21
CA ALA A 822 -43.53 23.56 -27.45
C ALA A 822 -42.97 22.14 -27.26
N ILE A 823 -42.20 21.64 -28.24
CA ILE A 823 -41.55 20.32 -28.16
C ILE A 823 -40.45 20.24 -27.09
N LEU A 824 -39.95 21.37 -26.61
CA LEU A 824 -38.95 21.46 -25.55
C LEU A 824 -39.56 21.36 -24.14
N GLY A 825 -40.89 21.24 -24.04
CA GLY A 825 -41.62 21.22 -22.77
C GLY A 825 -41.87 22.63 -22.26
N GLN A 826 -43.08 23.14 -22.49
CA GLN A 826 -43.51 24.49 -22.09
C GLN A 826 -44.37 24.47 -20.82
N VAL A 827 -44.36 25.60 -20.11
CA VAL A 827 -45.27 25.83 -18.98
C VAL A 827 -46.72 25.81 -19.48
N ALA A 828 -47.62 25.17 -18.73
CA ALA A 828 -49.02 24.96 -19.14
C ALA A 828 -49.82 26.26 -19.30
N GLU A 829 -49.44 27.32 -18.56
CA GLU A 829 -50.01 28.65 -18.66
C GLU A 829 -48.87 29.65 -18.92
N PRO A 830 -48.74 30.17 -20.16
CA PRO A 830 -47.72 31.17 -20.47
C PRO A 830 -47.88 32.39 -19.58
N GLN A 831 -46.79 32.78 -18.91
CA GLN A 831 -46.79 33.97 -18.06
C GLN A 831 -46.60 35.23 -18.91
N GLU A 832 -47.10 36.37 -18.43
CA GLU A 832 -46.77 37.66 -19.05
C GLU A 832 -45.27 37.93 -18.88
N PHE A 833 -44.53 38.02 -19.99
CA PHE A 833 -43.09 38.22 -19.97
C PHE A 833 -42.77 39.71 -19.92
N ASP A 834 -42.09 40.15 -18.85
CA ASP A 834 -41.62 41.54 -18.74
C ASP A 834 -40.34 41.72 -19.57
N TRP A 835 -40.52 42.25 -20.78
CA TRP A 835 -39.43 42.52 -21.72
C TRP A 835 -38.45 43.60 -21.26
N ASN A 836 -38.85 44.44 -20.29
CA ASN A 836 -37.98 45.49 -19.75
C ASN A 836 -37.17 45.00 -18.54
N ASN A 837 -37.59 43.89 -17.92
CA ASN A 837 -36.86 43.24 -16.85
C ASN A 837 -36.95 41.71 -16.98
N PRO A 838 -36.25 41.11 -17.97
CA PRO A 838 -36.29 39.68 -18.18
C PRO A 838 -35.69 38.96 -16.97
N PRO A 839 -36.26 37.81 -16.55
CA PRO A 839 -35.64 36.95 -15.57
C PRO A 839 -34.34 36.39 -16.18
N MET A 840 -33.23 37.07 -15.94
CA MET A 840 -31.90 36.51 -16.16
C MET A 840 -31.75 35.33 -15.20
N THR A 841 -31.54 34.14 -15.75
CA THR A 841 -31.25 32.93 -14.98
C THR A 841 -30.35 32.03 -15.84
N TYR A 842 -29.03 32.21 -15.73
CA TYR A 842 -28.09 31.23 -16.26
C TYR A 842 -27.66 30.32 -15.13
N ILE A 843 -28.00 29.03 -15.21
CA ILE A 843 -27.63 28.06 -14.18
C ILE A 843 -26.56 27.12 -14.70
N TYR A 844 -25.54 26.94 -13.88
CA TYR A 844 -24.43 26.03 -14.03
C TYR A 844 -24.45 25.06 -12.86
N GLY A 845 -23.86 23.89 -13.04
CA GLY A 845 -23.84 22.90 -11.98
C GLY A 845 -22.71 21.91 -12.10
N GLU A 846 -22.25 21.48 -10.94
CA GLU A 846 -21.23 20.46 -10.75
C GLU A 846 -21.70 19.43 -9.72
N THR A 847 -21.23 18.20 -9.84
CA THR A 847 -21.56 17.12 -8.91
C THR A 847 -20.33 16.30 -8.57
N THR A 848 -20.24 15.82 -7.33
CA THR A 848 -19.23 14.85 -6.89
C THR A 848 -19.84 13.88 -5.89
N GLY A 849 -20.14 12.66 -6.34
CA GLY A 849 -20.76 11.63 -5.51
C GLY A 849 -22.20 11.99 -5.13
N LEU A 850 -22.41 12.39 -3.87
CA LEU A 850 -23.73 12.78 -3.34
C LEU A 850 -23.95 14.30 -3.36
N LEU A 851 -22.91 15.09 -3.62
CA LEU A 851 -22.97 16.55 -3.55
C LEU A 851 -23.37 17.12 -4.91
N LEU A 852 -24.37 18.01 -4.91
CA LEU A 852 -24.76 18.82 -6.05
C LEU A 852 -24.55 20.31 -5.70
N LEU A 853 -23.75 21.01 -6.49
CA LEU A 853 -23.57 22.46 -6.41
C LEU A 853 -24.17 23.09 -7.67
N LEU A 854 -25.08 24.04 -7.50
CA LEU A 854 -25.64 24.86 -8.56
C LEU A 854 -25.23 26.31 -8.35
N GLU A 855 -24.82 26.95 -9.43
CA GLU A 855 -24.51 28.37 -9.46
C GLU A 855 -25.40 29.04 -10.50
N ALA A 856 -26.04 30.15 -10.14
CA ALA A 856 -26.99 30.84 -10.99
C ALA A 856 -26.72 32.33 -11.06
N ASP A 857 -26.50 32.86 -12.26
CA ASP A 857 -26.56 34.30 -12.52
C ASP A 857 -28.02 34.72 -12.63
N THR A 858 -28.49 35.53 -11.67
CA THR A 858 -29.89 35.93 -11.64
C THR A 858 -30.13 37.36 -11.15
N ARG A 859 -31.21 37.98 -11.66
CA ARG A 859 -31.75 39.25 -11.13
C ARG A 859 -32.79 39.04 -10.02
N HIS A 860 -33.23 37.81 -9.81
CA HIS A 860 -34.27 37.45 -8.85
C HIS A 860 -33.83 36.32 -7.91
N PRO A 861 -32.71 36.48 -7.17
CA PRO A 861 -32.22 35.45 -6.25
C PRO A 861 -33.27 35.08 -5.18
N GLU A 862 -34.14 36.02 -4.80
CA GLU A 862 -35.22 35.82 -3.81
C GLU A 862 -36.25 34.78 -4.25
N LYS A 863 -36.49 34.68 -5.56
CA LYS A 863 -37.44 33.72 -6.15
C LYS A 863 -36.74 32.40 -6.44
N LEU A 864 -35.57 32.46 -7.08
CA LEU A 864 -34.85 31.27 -7.53
C LEU A 864 -34.36 30.41 -6.36
N LEU A 865 -33.88 31.02 -5.27
CA LEU A 865 -33.45 30.28 -4.07
C LEU A 865 -34.60 29.44 -3.49
N THR A 866 -35.79 30.01 -3.40
CA THR A 866 -36.98 29.30 -2.89
C THR A 866 -37.36 28.15 -3.83
N GLN A 867 -37.37 28.38 -5.15
CA GLN A 867 -37.69 27.36 -6.14
C GLN A 867 -36.72 26.18 -6.15
N LEU A 868 -35.40 26.46 -6.04
CA LEU A 868 -34.38 25.42 -5.97
C LEU A 868 -34.46 24.63 -4.67
N ALA A 869 -34.72 25.30 -3.54
CA ALA A 869 -34.89 24.63 -2.25
C ALA A 869 -36.12 23.71 -2.24
N ASP A 870 -37.27 24.16 -2.76
CA ASP A 870 -38.47 23.33 -2.90
C ASP A 870 -38.21 22.12 -3.80
N TRP A 871 -37.43 22.30 -4.86
CA TRP A 871 -37.06 21.21 -5.77
C TRP A 871 -36.15 20.18 -5.09
N PHE A 872 -35.18 20.63 -4.29
CA PHE A 872 -34.32 19.76 -3.47
C PHE A 872 -35.11 18.98 -2.43
N GLU A 873 -36.10 19.59 -1.79
CA GLU A 873 -36.99 18.89 -0.86
C GLU A 873 -37.80 17.79 -1.55
N ARG A 874 -38.34 18.06 -2.76
CA ARG A 874 -39.06 17.05 -3.56
C ARG A 874 -38.19 15.86 -3.99
N HIS A 875 -36.87 16.04 -4.02
CA HIS A 875 -35.88 15.01 -4.40
C HIS A 875 -35.17 14.37 -3.20
N ASP A 876 -35.73 14.48 -2.00
CA ASP A 876 -35.18 13.93 -0.77
C ASP A 876 -33.73 14.39 -0.50
N CYS A 877 -33.36 15.61 -0.89
CA CYS A 877 -32.03 16.14 -0.61
C CYS A 877 -31.93 16.67 0.83
N ALA A 878 -30.71 16.74 1.36
CA ALA A 878 -30.43 17.18 2.73
C ALA A 878 -29.28 18.20 2.80
N ASP A 879 -29.20 18.91 3.92
CA ASP A 879 -28.13 19.89 4.24
C ASP A 879 -27.93 20.95 3.13
N THR A 880 -29.05 21.53 2.65
CA THR A 880 -29.01 22.59 1.65
C THR A 880 -28.36 23.85 2.22
N LYS A 881 -27.40 24.40 1.50
CA LYS A 881 -26.69 25.64 1.83
C LYS A 881 -26.71 26.59 0.64
N TYR A 882 -26.66 27.89 0.91
CA TYR A 882 -26.67 28.90 -0.14
C TYR A 882 -25.81 30.11 0.21
N ASP A 883 -25.39 30.85 -0.81
CA ASP A 883 -24.85 32.21 -0.70
C ASP A 883 -25.42 33.05 -1.83
N VAL A 884 -25.61 34.35 -1.59
CA VAL A 884 -26.01 35.32 -2.63
C VAL A 884 -24.97 36.42 -2.70
N LEU A 885 -24.26 36.49 -3.81
CA LEU A 885 -23.12 37.39 -4.03
C LEU A 885 -23.43 38.43 -5.12
N PRO A 886 -22.79 39.61 -5.09
CA PRO A 886 -22.91 40.58 -6.17
C PRO A 886 -22.26 40.05 -7.46
N TRP A 887 -22.79 40.45 -8.62
CA TRP A 887 -22.35 39.94 -9.93
C TRP A 887 -20.89 40.28 -10.29
N ASN A 888 -20.29 41.30 -9.67
CA ASN A 888 -18.89 41.67 -9.90
C ASN A 888 -17.86 40.76 -9.19
N HIS A 889 -18.27 39.73 -8.46
CA HIS A 889 -17.37 38.76 -7.82
C HIS A 889 -16.83 37.66 -8.75
N TRP A 890 -17.14 37.71 -10.06
CA TRP A 890 -16.55 36.81 -11.06
C TRP A 890 -15.03 36.98 -11.22
N ASP A 891 -14.45 38.15 -10.92
CA ASP A 891 -13.01 38.45 -11.13
C ASP A 891 -12.06 37.81 -10.10
N GLU A 892 -12.55 37.29 -8.97
CA GLU A 892 -11.73 36.62 -7.95
C GLU A 892 -11.62 35.08 -8.14
N PHE A 893 -12.38 34.53 -9.08
CA PHE A 893 -12.42 33.11 -9.47
C PHE A 893 -11.70 32.87 -10.79
#